data_AF-A0A971KIN3-F1
#
_entry.id   AF-A0A971KIN3-F1
#
_cell.length_a   1.000
_cell.length_b   1.000
_cell.length_c   1.000
_cell.angle_alpha   90.00
_cell.angle_beta   90.00
_cell.angle_gamma   90.00
#
_symmetry.space_group_name_H-M   'P 1'
#
loop_
_entity.id
_entity.type
_entity.pdbx_description
1 polymer ?
#
loop_
_entity_poly.entity_id
_entity_poly.type
_entity_poly.pdbx_seq_one_letter_code
_entity_poly.pdbx_strand_id
1 'polypeptide(L)'
;MKANSELQKLKEALSQYQEQVETALETAGYPPVSIWNLETLIKLVQDIEIHAARIETIAKANERREQALSQLEKAKREMTDWHARWEQACRDLLLDAEHPRLEGAQFFNFSQHLMKWIELIKVAQGKSEVYANQKSLYEEALQALTSFLKETTDDPIELKAKANSLCQRLEQANSLSKEIKRKHTELEEIVKAVENKQHALNQFWESIGLDDKNVYALQELSDRRPEWDTLKLTIGQREGDIEQLSKEDPEAALISDTTTLDEINQKTADIDDNISQIKDSYNKLTELKSDYKRYTEGSDLAQAEKEYRLALEKLEQFRQNQMLKRTVQVLIDNLEEEYREQASPEVLNKASSWFEKITANRYALRVNSEGFFAYDMVNKNALLLNQLSHGTRVQLLFAVRMGLIDMQERSGAIRFPIFMDELLANSDDARALFIINAIKEIAKERQVFYFTAQFDEVEKFRQHAPEVFHELPLSKLSEEHLGDSSPASHYKPIKPSYPEPVQDYGEYKRLLHVPRITLFDHIEQLHIWYLFDDSRHLCPYLEQNQLQVGQLRAEDPIVEKRINLLRQAQQLLRIGRCPPVFMEDIRKASILNENTEYWTQIESFLAEHTHNGTLLVKELEEGQSIKNIIKRTKQNLIDYLKTNGFASDEIASDAETVLSYMSQITEGFSTESDDYAIIMRYVKYVLG
;
A
#
# COMPACT_ATOMS: atom_id res chain seq x y z
N MET A 1 -46.74 -28.15 -85.61
CA MET A 1 -47.69 -27.77 -84.54
C MET A 1 -47.12 -27.82 -83.12
N LYS A 2 -46.06 -28.60 -82.79
CA LYS A 2 -45.51 -28.65 -81.41
C LYS A 2 -44.80 -27.38 -80.93
N ALA A 3 -44.02 -26.70 -81.79
CA ALA A 3 -43.31 -25.46 -81.44
C ALA A 3 -44.23 -24.27 -81.10
N ASN A 4 -45.46 -24.25 -81.63
CA ASN A 4 -46.42 -23.17 -81.36
C ASN A 4 -47.10 -23.35 -79.99
N SER A 5 -47.25 -24.58 -79.51
CA SER A 5 -47.88 -24.84 -78.20
C SER A 5 -46.94 -24.57 -77.02
N GLU A 6 -45.62 -24.78 -77.18
CA GLU A 6 -44.63 -24.45 -76.15
C GLU A 6 -44.43 -22.94 -76.02
N LEU A 7 -44.39 -22.22 -77.14
CA LEU A 7 -44.32 -20.75 -77.14
C LEU A 7 -45.55 -20.12 -76.45
N GLN A 8 -46.74 -20.71 -76.64
CA GLN A 8 -47.97 -20.22 -76.03
C GLN A 8 -48.00 -20.48 -74.51
N LYS A 9 -47.55 -21.65 -74.06
CA LYS A 9 -47.37 -21.96 -72.63
C LYS A 9 -46.35 -21.03 -71.95
N LEU A 10 -45.25 -20.70 -72.63
CA LEU A 10 -44.26 -19.75 -72.10
C LEU A 10 -44.81 -18.33 -71.99
N LYS A 11 -45.65 -17.89 -72.93
CA LYS A 11 -46.32 -16.58 -72.86
C LYS A 11 -47.36 -16.51 -71.74
N GLU A 12 -48.13 -17.59 -71.54
CA GLU A 12 -49.08 -17.70 -70.43
C GLU A 12 -48.36 -17.68 -69.07
N ALA A 13 -47.26 -18.44 -68.93
CA ALA A 13 -46.44 -18.43 -67.71
C ALA A 13 -45.81 -17.06 -67.44
N LEU A 14 -45.33 -16.35 -68.47
CA LEU A 14 -44.79 -15.00 -68.33
C LEU A 14 -45.86 -14.01 -67.85
N SER A 15 -47.06 -14.05 -68.43
CA SER A 15 -48.18 -13.19 -68.03
C SER A 15 -48.59 -13.43 -66.59
N GLN A 16 -48.64 -14.69 -66.16
CA GLN A 16 -48.97 -15.05 -64.79
C GLN A 16 -47.91 -14.58 -63.79
N TYR A 17 -46.63 -14.63 -64.18
CA TYR A 17 -45.53 -14.13 -63.35
C TYR A 17 -45.55 -12.60 -63.23
N GLN A 18 -45.91 -11.89 -64.31
CA GLN A 18 -46.06 -10.43 -64.30
C GLN A 18 -47.17 -9.98 -63.36
N GLU A 19 -48.32 -10.64 -63.40
CA GLU A 19 -49.47 -10.35 -62.53
C GLU A 19 -49.12 -10.57 -61.03
N GLN A 20 -48.36 -11.62 -60.72
CA GLN A 20 -47.88 -11.87 -59.35
C GLN A 20 -46.96 -10.76 -58.84
N VAL A 21 -46.05 -10.28 -59.68
CA VAL A 21 -45.10 -9.22 -59.32
C VAL A 21 -45.81 -7.87 -59.19
N GLU A 22 -46.76 -7.54 -60.07
CA GLU A 22 -47.59 -6.33 -59.94
C GLU A 22 -48.40 -6.33 -58.64
N THR A 23 -49.04 -7.47 -58.31
CA THR A 23 -49.78 -7.62 -57.04
C THR A 23 -48.88 -7.41 -55.82
N ALA A 24 -47.65 -7.93 -55.88
CA ALA A 24 -46.67 -7.76 -54.80
C ALA A 24 -46.20 -6.30 -54.65
N LEU A 25 -46.00 -5.60 -55.76
CA LEU A 25 -45.62 -4.18 -55.76
C LEU A 25 -46.74 -3.28 -55.22
N GLU A 26 -47.99 -3.53 -55.61
CA GLU A 26 -49.15 -2.79 -55.08
C GLU A 26 -49.31 -3.00 -53.58
N THR A 27 -49.17 -4.24 -53.10
CA THR A 27 -49.23 -4.57 -51.67
C THR A 27 -48.12 -3.85 -50.88
N ALA A 28 -46.96 -3.66 -51.50
CA ALA A 28 -45.82 -2.95 -50.93
C ALA A 28 -45.86 -1.42 -51.17
N GLY A 29 -46.89 -0.89 -51.83
CA GLY A 29 -47.10 0.54 -52.07
C GLY A 29 -46.23 1.15 -53.17
N TYR A 30 -45.66 0.35 -54.08
CA TYR A 30 -44.88 0.81 -55.22
C TYR A 30 -45.77 1.02 -56.46
N PRO A 31 -45.44 1.98 -57.35
CA PRO A 31 -46.23 2.22 -58.56
C PRO A 31 -46.13 1.05 -59.55
N PRO A 32 -47.18 0.80 -60.36
CA PRO A 32 -47.18 -0.29 -61.34
C PRO A 32 -46.13 -0.06 -62.44
N VAL A 33 -45.58 -1.16 -62.97
CA VAL A 33 -44.52 -1.13 -63.99
C VAL A 33 -45.13 -0.88 -65.36
N SER A 34 -44.98 0.32 -65.89
CA SER A 34 -45.58 0.71 -67.19
C SER A 34 -44.93 0.05 -68.42
N ILE A 35 -43.68 -0.40 -68.31
CA ILE A 35 -42.94 -1.06 -69.40
C ILE A 35 -42.14 -2.22 -68.82
N TRP A 36 -42.40 -3.44 -69.30
CA TRP A 36 -41.73 -4.65 -68.84
C TRP A 36 -40.44 -4.93 -69.64
N ASN A 37 -39.40 -4.13 -69.39
CA ASN A 37 -38.06 -4.36 -69.94
C ASN A 37 -37.00 -4.50 -68.83
N LEU A 38 -35.84 -5.07 -69.19
CA LEU A 38 -34.76 -5.38 -68.26
C LEU A 38 -34.25 -4.13 -67.52
N GLU A 39 -34.15 -2.99 -68.21
CA GLU A 39 -33.61 -1.75 -67.68
C GLU A 39 -34.54 -1.12 -66.62
N THR A 40 -35.85 -1.12 -66.89
CA THR A 40 -36.87 -0.67 -65.93
C THR A 40 -36.94 -1.56 -64.69
N LEU A 41 -36.79 -2.88 -64.84
CA LEU A 41 -36.81 -3.82 -63.72
C LEU A 41 -35.55 -3.69 -62.85
N ILE A 42 -34.38 -3.53 -63.47
CA ILE A 42 -33.12 -3.30 -62.74
C ILE A 42 -33.22 -2.02 -61.92
N LYS A 43 -33.75 -0.94 -62.49
CA LYS A 43 -33.91 0.33 -61.78
C LYS A 43 -34.89 0.22 -60.60
N LEU A 44 -36.01 -0.47 -60.79
CA LEU A 44 -36.98 -0.70 -59.72
C LEU A 44 -36.38 -1.49 -58.56
N VAL A 45 -35.60 -2.54 -58.85
CA VAL A 45 -34.91 -3.33 -57.82
C VAL A 45 -33.92 -2.46 -57.05
N GLN A 46 -33.14 -1.63 -57.73
CA GLN A 46 -32.21 -0.68 -57.09
C GLN A 46 -32.93 0.32 -56.17
N ASP A 47 -34.05 0.88 -56.61
CA ASP A 47 -34.84 1.82 -55.81
C ASP A 47 -35.43 1.14 -54.55
N ILE A 48 -35.90 -0.11 -54.68
CA ILE A 48 -36.38 -0.92 -53.55
C ILE A 48 -35.25 -1.24 -52.57
N GLU A 49 -34.06 -1.59 -53.07
CA GLU A 49 -32.87 -1.85 -52.24
C GLU A 49 -32.45 -0.61 -51.45
N ILE A 50 -32.43 0.57 -52.08
CA ILE A 50 -32.14 1.84 -51.41
C ILE A 50 -33.18 2.16 -50.33
N HIS A 51 -34.46 1.95 -50.64
CA HIS A 51 -35.53 2.20 -49.67
C HIS A 51 -35.48 1.22 -48.49
N ALA A 52 -35.21 -0.06 -48.73
CA ALA A 52 -35.03 -1.08 -47.71
C ALA A 52 -33.86 -0.75 -46.77
N ALA A 53 -32.71 -0.32 -47.32
CA ALA A 53 -31.55 0.10 -46.54
C ALA A 53 -31.86 1.32 -45.63
N ARG A 54 -32.68 2.26 -46.13
CA ARG A 54 -33.12 3.43 -45.35
C ARG A 54 -34.05 3.03 -44.19
N ILE A 55 -34.99 2.11 -44.42
CA ILE A 55 -35.87 1.58 -43.37
C ILE A 55 -35.06 0.86 -42.29
N GLU A 56 -34.09 0.05 -42.68
CA GLU A 56 -33.21 -0.66 -41.74
C GLU A 56 -32.38 0.30 -40.88
N THR A 57 -31.91 1.40 -41.47
CA THR A 57 -31.17 2.45 -40.75
C THR A 57 -32.06 3.15 -39.72
N ILE A 58 -33.32 3.44 -40.07
CA ILE A 58 -34.30 4.05 -39.15
C ILE A 58 -34.67 3.08 -38.02
N ALA A 59 -34.85 1.79 -38.33
CA ALA A 59 -35.12 0.76 -37.33
C ALA A 59 -34.00 0.65 -36.30
N LYS A 60 -32.73 0.61 -36.74
CA LYS A 60 -31.55 0.61 -35.85
C LYS A 60 -31.46 1.88 -35.00
N ALA A 61 -31.85 3.04 -35.54
CA ALA A 61 -31.86 4.29 -34.78
C ALA A 61 -32.95 4.30 -33.69
N ASN A 62 -34.13 3.75 -33.99
CA ASN A 62 -35.22 3.62 -33.01
C ASN A 62 -34.88 2.64 -31.89
N GLU A 63 -34.25 1.51 -32.20
CA GLU A 63 -33.79 0.54 -31.21
C GLU A 63 -32.79 1.18 -30.22
N ARG A 64 -31.83 1.96 -30.73
CA ARG A 64 -30.89 2.73 -29.88
C ARG A 64 -31.62 3.73 -28.97
N ARG A 65 -32.68 4.36 -29.47
CA ARG A 65 -33.47 5.33 -28.68
C ARG A 65 -34.23 4.64 -27.55
N GLU A 66 -34.81 3.48 -27.83
CA GLU A 66 -35.55 2.69 -26.85
C GLU A 66 -34.62 2.14 -25.75
N GLN A 67 -33.43 1.68 -26.13
CA GLN A 67 -32.39 1.29 -25.18
C GLN A 67 -31.95 2.46 -24.29
N ALA A 68 -31.74 3.65 -24.87
CA ALA A 68 -31.38 4.84 -24.10
C ALA A 68 -32.48 5.29 -23.13
N LEU A 69 -33.75 5.21 -23.54
CA LEU A 69 -34.90 5.52 -22.68
C LEU A 69 -35.01 4.53 -21.51
N SER A 70 -34.81 3.24 -21.77
CA SER A 70 -34.79 2.20 -20.73
C SER A 70 -33.66 2.43 -19.72
N GLN A 71 -32.47 2.80 -20.19
CA GLN A 71 -31.34 3.16 -19.32
C GLN A 71 -31.63 4.40 -18.45
N LEU A 72 -32.26 5.42 -19.03
CA LEU A 72 -32.66 6.63 -18.30
C LEU A 72 -33.68 6.31 -17.20
N GLU A 73 -34.69 5.50 -17.48
CA GLU A 73 -35.69 5.09 -16.48
C GLU A 73 -35.06 4.26 -15.36
N LYS A 74 -34.13 3.36 -15.71
CA LYS A 74 -33.37 2.60 -14.72
C LYS A 74 -32.54 3.51 -13.81
N ALA A 75 -31.80 4.45 -14.39
CA ALA A 75 -30.99 5.40 -13.62
C ALA A 75 -31.85 6.29 -12.70
N LYS A 76 -33.04 6.72 -13.15
CA LYS A 76 -33.99 7.47 -12.31
C LYS A 76 -34.45 6.65 -11.11
N ARG A 77 -34.80 5.37 -11.30
CA ARG A 77 -35.20 4.49 -10.20
C ARG A 77 -34.05 4.28 -9.22
N GLU A 78 -32.84 4.01 -9.71
CA GLU A 78 -31.65 3.84 -8.87
C GLU A 78 -31.33 5.10 -8.05
N MET A 79 -31.49 6.29 -8.63
CA MET A 79 -31.32 7.55 -7.93
C MET A 79 -32.37 7.76 -6.83
N THR A 80 -33.63 7.39 -7.10
CA THR A 80 -34.73 7.50 -6.14
C THR A 80 -34.52 6.54 -4.96
N ASP A 81 -34.12 5.30 -5.25
CA ASP A 81 -33.80 4.30 -4.23
C ASP A 81 -32.58 4.72 -3.39
N TRP A 82 -31.58 5.32 -4.03
CA TRP A 82 -30.40 5.84 -3.34
C TRP A 82 -30.78 6.98 -2.37
N HIS A 83 -31.61 7.92 -2.80
CA HIS A 83 -32.07 9.03 -1.94
C HIS A 83 -32.84 8.53 -0.72
N ALA A 84 -33.73 7.54 -0.91
CA ALA A 84 -34.48 6.95 0.20
C ALA A 84 -33.55 6.24 1.22
N ARG A 85 -32.50 5.56 0.75
CA ARG A 85 -31.49 4.93 1.62
C ARG A 85 -30.65 5.98 2.36
N TRP A 86 -30.30 7.07 1.69
CA TRP A 86 -29.56 8.18 2.30
C TRP A 86 -30.36 8.83 3.44
N GLU A 87 -31.62 9.18 3.20
CA GLU A 87 -32.49 9.73 4.24
C GLU A 87 -32.66 8.78 5.42
N GLN A 88 -32.80 7.47 5.16
CA GLN A 88 -32.90 6.48 6.23
C GLN A 88 -31.60 6.42 7.06
N ALA A 89 -30.44 6.44 6.42
CA ALA A 89 -29.15 6.46 7.10
C ALA A 89 -28.97 7.75 7.93
N CYS A 90 -29.41 8.91 7.44
CA CYS A 90 -29.41 10.16 8.20
C CYS A 90 -30.31 10.05 9.44
N ARG A 91 -31.52 9.49 9.32
CA ARG A 91 -32.43 9.27 10.46
C ARG A 91 -31.83 8.34 11.52
N ASP A 92 -31.24 7.23 11.09
CA ASP A 92 -30.62 6.24 11.98
C ASP A 92 -29.42 6.84 12.74
N LEU A 93 -28.77 7.85 12.16
CA LEU A 93 -27.61 8.56 12.72
C LEU A 93 -27.97 9.91 13.36
N LEU A 94 -29.26 10.25 13.46
CA LEU A 94 -29.76 11.53 14.01
C LEU A 94 -29.17 12.78 13.31
N LEU A 95 -28.93 12.69 12.00
CA LEU A 95 -28.43 13.79 11.17
C LEU A 95 -29.57 14.45 10.40
N ASP A 96 -29.47 15.77 10.21
CA ASP A 96 -30.39 16.53 9.36
C ASP A 96 -30.15 16.16 7.88
N ALA A 97 -31.21 15.76 7.18
CA ALA A 97 -31.16 15.28 5.80
C ALA A 97 -30.90 16.40 4.79
N GLU A 98 -31.24 17.65 5.11
CA GLU A 98 -31.04 18.80 4.21
C GLU A 98 -29.66 19.46 4.41
N HIS A 99 -29.09 19.40 5.61
CA HIS A 99 -27.80 20.04 5.94
C HIS A 99 -26.98 19.19 6.91
N PRO A 100 -26.35 18.09 6.44
CA PRO A 100 -25.52 17.23 7.28
C PRO A 100 -24.16 17.90 7.50
N ARG A 101 -24.12 19.03 8.23
CA ARG A 101 -22.87 19.66 8.63
C ARG A 101 -22.18 18.77 9.66
N LEU A 102 -21.17 18.03 9.20
CA LEU A 102 -20.23 17.27 10.02
C LEU A 102 -19.05 18.16 10.44
N GLU A 103 -19.33 19.39 10.87
CA GLU A 103 -18.33 20.26 11.48
C GLU A 103 -18.19 19.88 12.96
N GLY A 104 -17.24 19.00 13.25
CA GLY A 104 -16.94 18.57 14.61
C GLY A 104 -16.41 17.15 14.66
N ALA A 105 -15.09 17.04 14.71
CA ALA A 105 -14.33 15.81 14.83
C ALA A 105 -14.90 14.82 15.87
N GLN A 106 -15.41 13.67 15.39
CA GLN A 106 -15.38 12.35 16.08
C GLN A 106 -16.03 11.21 15.25
N PHE A 107 -16.83 11.51 14.23
CA PHE A 107 -17.55 10.47 13.46
C PHE A 107 -16.68 9.67 12.47
N PHE A 108 -15.56 10.22 11.99
CA PHE A 108 -14.72 9.55 10.97
C PHE A 108 -13.95 8.34 11.51
N ASN A 109 -13.59 8.36 12.80
CA ASN A 109 -13.00 7.19 13.46
C ASN A 109 -14.07 6.12 13.76
N PHE A 110 -15.30 6.53 14.09
CA PHE A 110 -16.36 5.59 14.43
C PHE A 110 -16.85 4.78 13.22
N SER A 111 -16.97 5.38 12.03
CA SER A 111 -17.45 4.67 10.84
C SER A 111 -16.48 3.58 10.35
N GLN A 112 -15.18 3.81 10.44
CA GLN A 112 -14.16 2.81 10.12
C GLN A 112 -14.16 1.66 11.14
N HIS A 113 -14.28 1.99 12.44
CA HIS A 113 -14.41 0.97 13.47
C HIS A 113 -15.73 0.20 13.40
N LEU A 114 -16.83 0.85 13.00
CA LEU A 114 -18.14 0.22 12.81
C LEU A 114 -18.15 -0.71 11.59
N MET A 115 -17.53 -0.31 10.48
CA MET A 115 -17.34 -1.18 9.30
C MET A 115 -16.46 -2.38 9.64
N LYS A 116 -15.35 -2.15 10.35
CA LYS A 116 -14.47 -3.22 10.84
C LYS A 116 -15.23 -4.15 11.81
N TRP A 117 -16.04 -3.59 12.70
CA TRP A 117 -16.84 -4.36 13.66
C TRP A 117 -17.94 -5.18 12.99
N ILE A 118 -18.64 -4.64 11.99
CA ILE A 118 -19.64 -5.36 11.18
C ILE A 118 -18.99 -6.48 10.37
N GLU A 119 -17.81 -6.23 9.79
CA GLU A 119 -17.06 -7.24 9.04
C GLU A 119 -16.55 -8.36 9.96
N LEU A 120 -16.04 -8.00 11.15
CA LEU A 120 -15.63 -8.95 12.18
C LEU A 120 -16.81 -9.72 12.76
N ILE A 121 -17.99 -9.12 12.92
CA ILE A 121 -19.22 -9.81 13.32
C ILE A 121 -19.67 -10.78 12.24
N LYS A 122 -19.64 -10.41 10.95
CA LYS A 122 -19.96 -11.35 9.86
C LYS A 122 -19.00 -12.53 9.82
N VAL A 123 -17.70 -12.29 10.02
CA VAL A 123 -16.69 -13.35 10.11
C VAL A 123 -16.92 -14.20 11.36
N ALA A 124 -17.27 -13.61 12.50
CA ALA A 124 -17.57 -14.33 13.74
C ALA A 124 -18.85 -15.16 13.62
N GLN A 125 -19.91 -14.64 12.98
CA GLN A 125 -21.16 -15.36 12.71
C GLN A 125 -20.95 -16.49 11.71
N GLY A 126 -20.21 -16.25 10.62
CA GLY A 126 -19.87 -17.31 9.66
C GLY A 126 -18.99 -18.41 10.27
N LYS A 127 -18.04 -18.04 11.15
CA LYS A 127 -17.27 -19.02 11.92
C LYS A 127 -18.11 -19.74 12.99
N SER A 128 -19.11 -19.07 13.58
CA SER A 128 -20.06 -19.68 14.52
C SER A 128 -21.00 -20.68 13.84
N GLU A 129 -21.44 -20.42 12.61
CA GLU A 129 -22.21 -21.38 11.81
C GLU A 129 -21.36 -22.59 11.40
N VAL A 130 -20.12 -22.38 10.94
CA VAL A 130 -19.20 -23.48 10.62
C VAL A 130 -18.88 -24.30 11.88
N TYR A 131 -18.66 -23.64 13.02
CA TYR A 131 -18.45 -24.31 14.31
C TYR A 131 -19.70 -25.08 14.77
N ALA A 132 -20.89 -24.51 14.65
CA ALA A 132 -22.14 -25.18 14.99
C ALA A 132 -22.37 -26.42 14.11
N ASN A 133 -22.07 -26.32 12.81
CA ASN A 133 -22.21 -27.44 11.87
C ASN A 133 -21.16 -28.53 12.13
N GLN A 134 -19.90 -28.16 12.39
CA GLN A 134 -18.86 -29.12 12.78
C GLN A 134 -19.13 -29.76 14.15
N LYS A 135 -19.70 -29.02 15.09
CA LYS A 135 -20.12 -29.54 16.39
C LYS A 135 -21.28 -30.53 16.25
N SER A 136 -22.27 -30.24 15.40
CA SER A 136 -23.36 -31.17 15.07
C SER A 136 -22.82 -32.46 14.44
N LEU A 137 -21.93 -32.36 13.45
CA LEU A 137 -21.29 -33.52 12.81
C LEU A 137 -20.45 -34.33 13.80
N TYR A 138 -19.79 -33.67 14.76
CA TYR A 138 -19.02 -34.31 15.81
C TYR A 138 -19.93 -35.04 16.82
N GLU A 139 -21.05 -34.43 17.21
CA GLU A 139 -22.05 -35.03 18.10
C GLU A 139 -22.76 -36.22 17.43
N GLU A 140 -23.09 -36.13 16.14
CA GLU A 140 -23.61 -37.25 15.33
C GLU A 140 -22.59 -38.39 15.24
N ALA A 141 -21.32 -38.08 14.98
CA ALA A 141 -20.26 -39.09 14.95
C ALA A 141 -20.05 -39.75 16.32
N LEU A 142 -20.15 -38.99 17.42
CA LEU A 142 -20.11 -39.51 18.79
C LEU A 142 -21.29 -40.42 19.10
N GLN A 143 -22.51 -40.04 18.72
CA GLN A 143 -23.69 -40.89 18.89
C GLN A 143 -23.59 -42.19 18.07
N ALA A 144 -23.13 -42.11 16.81
CA ALA A 144 -22.91 -43.28 15.98
C ALA A 144 -21.85 -44.22 16.59
N LEU A 145 -20.76 -43.67 17.13
CA LEU A 145 -19.71 -44.44 17.78
C LEU A 145 -20.19 -45.07 19.09
N THR A 146 -20.97 -44.35 19.89
CA THR A 146 -21.58 -44.83 21.14
C THR A 146 -22.57 -45.96 20.88
N SER A 147 -23.41 -45.81 19.84
CA SER A 147 -24.33 -46.86 19.37
C SER A 147 -23.59 -48.09 18.85
N PHE A 148 -22.51 -47.90 18.08
CA PHE A 148 -21.71 -49.00 17.53
C PHE A 148 -20.97 -49.79 18.63
N LEU A 149 -20.44 -49.08 19.63
CA LEU A 149 -19.76 -49.68 20.79
C LEU A 149 -20.75 -50.21 21.86
N LYS A 150 -22.04 -49.87 21.76
CA LYS A 150 -23.10 -50.20 22.75
C LYS A 150 -22.77 -49.75 24.17
N GLU A 151 -22.19 -48.56 24.29
CA GLU A 151 -21.76 -47.98 25.57
C GLU A 151 -22.73 -46.87 26.00
N THR A 152 -22.67 -46.48 27.29
CA THR A 152 -23.54 -45.43 27.87
C THR A 152 -22.78 -44.18 28.30
N THR A 153 -21.46 -44.15 28.08
CA THR A 153 -20.60 -43.00 28.40
C THR A 153 -20.55 -42.03 27.23
N ASP A 154 -20.77 -40.75 27.50
CA ASP A 154 -20.65 -39.65 26.52
C ASP A 154 -19.23 -39.04 26.48
N ASP A 155 -18.26 -39.60 27.22
CA ASP A 155 -16.88 -39.11 27.25
C ASP A 155 -16.13 -39.46 25.94
N PRO A 156 -15.76 -38.47 25.10
CA PRO A 156 -15.13 -38.72 23.80
C PRO A 156 -13.74 -39.35 23.90
N ILE A 157 -13.02 -39.11 25.00
CA ILE A 157 -11.67 -39.65 25.19
C ILE A 157 -11.77 -41.14 25.51
N GLU A 158 -12.72 -41.52 26.36
CA GLU A 158 -12.98 -42.91 26.73
C GLU A 158 -13.50 -43.71 25.54
N LEU A 159 -14.45 -43.15 24.78
CA LEU A 159 -14.99 -43.76 23.56
C LEU A 159 -13.92 -43.97 22.48
N LYS A 160 -13.03 -42.99 22.27
CA LYS A 160 -11.92 -43.12 21.31
C LYS A 160 -10.89 -44.16 21.74
N ALA A 161 -10.56 -44.22 23.03
CA ALA A 161 -9.64 -45.23 23.57
C ALA A 161 -10.21 -46.65 23.41
N LYS A 162 -11.52 -46.83 23.67
CA LYS A 162 -12.22 -48.11 23.49
C LYS A 162 -12.34 -48.49 22.01
N ALA A 163 -12.63 -47.54 21.10
CA ALA A 163 -12.66 -47.80 19.66
C ALA A 163 -11.29 -48.26 19.13
N ASN A 164 -10.20 -47.59 19.55
CA ASN A 164 -8.84 -47.99 19.18
C ASN A 164 -8.47 -49.38 19.70
N SER A 165 -8.88 -49.71 20.93
CA SER A 165 -8.71 -51.06 21.49
C SER A 165 -9.50 -52.12 20.71
N LEU A 166 -10.71 -51.82 20.24
CA LEU A 166 -11.49 -52.71 19.38
C LEU A 166 -10.82 -52.93 18.02
N CYS A 167 -10.33 -51.87 17.38
CA CYS A 167 -9.58 -51.97 16.12
C CYS A 167 -8.35 -52.86 16.28
N GLN A 168 -7.56 -52.69 17.34
CA GLN A 168 -6.40 -53.55 17.62
C GLN A 168 -6.78 -55.02 17.81
N ARG A 169 -7.89 -55.29 18.51
CA ARG A 169 -8.39 -56.67 18.67
C ARG A 169 -8.88 -57.28 17.36
N LEU A 170 -9.52 -56.50 16.48
CA LEU A 170 -9.94 -56.96 15.15
C LEU A 170 -8.75 -57.21 14.22
N GLU A 171 -7.72 -56.36 14.28
CA GLU A 171 -6.46 -56.58 13.56
C GLU A 171 -5.74 -57.84 14.03
N GLN A 172 -5.71 -58.08 15.35
CA GLN A 172 -5.18 -59.32 15.93
C GLN A 172 -6.01 -60.55 15.56
N ALA A 173 -7.35 -60.46 15.54
CA ALA A 173 -8.21 -61.56 15.11
C ALA A 173 -8.02 -61.90 13.62
N ASN A 174 -7.83 -60.88 12.77
CA ASN A 174 -7.58 -61.07 11.34
C ASN A 174 -6.17 -61.65 11.09
N SER A 175 -5.15 -61.23 11.84
CA SER A 175 -3.82 -61.82 11.72
C SER A 175 -3.80 -63.28 12.17
N LEU A 176 -4.50 -63.61 13.27
CA LEU A 176 -4.69 -64.98 13.73
C LEU A 176 -5.48 -65.83 12.71
N SER A 177 -6.52 -65.28 12.08
CA SER A 177 -7.28 -65.97 11.03
C SER A 177 -6.41 -66.30 9.80
N LYS A 178 -5.55 -65.36 9.37
CA LYS A 178 -4.57 -65.60 8.30
C LYS A 178 -3.53 -66.64 8.70
N GLU A 179 -3.09 -66.63 9.95
CA GLU A 179 -2.11 -67.59 10.47
C GLU A 179 -2.68 -69.01 10.57
N ILE A 180 -3.95 -69.14 11.00
CA ILE A 180 -4.69 -70.41 10.98
C ILE A 180 -4.82 -70.92 9.55
N LYS A 181 -5.19 -70.06 8.58
CA LYS A 181 -5.25 -70.45 7.16
C LYS A 181 -3.91 -70.98 6.67
N ARG A 182 -2.80 -70.27 6.96
CA ARG A 182 -1.45 -70.71 6.58
C ARG A 182 -1.09 -72.06 7.21
N LYS A 183 -1.37 -72.24 8.50
CA LYS A 183 -1.09 -73.50 9.21
C LYS A 183 -1.94 -74.66 8.71
N HIS A 184 -3.16 -74.39 8.25
CA HIS A 184 -4.02 -75.39 7.62
C HIS A 184 -3.45 -75.84 6.27
N THR A 185 -2.97 -74.90 5.44
CA THR A 185 -2.33 -75.22 4.16
C THR A 185 -1.03 -76.02 4.36
N GLU A 186 -0.20 -75.63 5.33
CA GLU A 186 1.02 -76.39 5.70
C GLU A 186 0.69 -77.82 6.15
N LEU A 187 -0.41 -78.02 6.87
CA LEU A 187 -0.83 -79.33 7.36
C LEU A 187 -1.37 -80.20 6.23
N GLU A 188 -2.16 -79.64 5.30
CA GLU A 188 -2.61 -80.32 4.08
C GLU A 188 -1.45 -80.77 3.19
N GLU A 189 -0.40 -79.94 3.06
CA GLU A 189 0.81 -80.29 2.31
C GLU A 189 1.59 -81.44 2.98
N ILE A 190 1.69 -81.42 4.32
CA ILE A 190 2.34 -82.50 5.09
C ILE A 190 1.53 -83.79 4.99
N VAL A 191 0.21 -83.73 5.08
CA VAL A 191 -0.67 -84.90 4.93
C VAL A 191 -0.54 -85.49 3.53
N LYS A 192 -0.59 -84.67 2.47
CA LYS A 192 -0.33 -85.14 1.10
C LYS A 192 1.07 -85.73 0.94
N ALA A 193 2.08 -85.16 1.58
CA ALA A 193 3.44 -85.69 1.54
C ALA A 193 3.55 -87.06 2.25
N VAL A 194 2.82 -87.26 3.36
CA VAL A 194 2.74 -88.55 4.06
C VAL A 194 1.97 -89.57 3.22
N GLU A 195 0.83 -89.20 2.64
CA GLU A 195 0.05 -90.07 1.75
C GLU A 195 0.86 -90.48 0.51
N ASN A 196 1.59 -89.56 -0.11
CA ASN A 196 2.46 -89.85 -1.24
C ASN A 196 3.62 -90.78 -0.85
N LYS A 197 4.21 -90.60 0.34
CA LYS A 197 5.24 -91.52 0.85
C LYS A 197 4.68 -92.89 1.21
N GLN A 198 3.46 -92.96 1.74
CA GLN A 198 2.76 -94.20 2.04
C GLN A 198 2.37 -94.95 0.75
N HIS A 199 1.94 -94.22 -0.28
CA HIS A 199 1.59 -94.80 -1.57
C HIS A 199 2.84 -95.31 -2.32
N ALA A 200 3.95 -94.58 -2.27
CA ALA A 200 5.25 -95.03 -2.76
C ALA A 200 5.77 -96.27 -2.00
N LEU A 201 5.53 -96.33 -0.68
CA LEU A 201 5.85 -97.50 0.14
C LEU A 201 5.01 -98.71 -0.29
N ASN A 202 3.70 -98.55 -0.50
CA ASN A 202 2.81 -99.63 -0.94
C ASN A 202 3.13 -100.12 -2.36
N GLN A 203 3.49 -99.22 -3.29
CA GLN A 203 3.93 -99.59 -4.64
C GLN A 203 5.28 -100.33 -4.63
N PHE A 204 6.18 -99.99 -3.71
CA PHE A 204 7.43 -100.72 -3.50
C PHE A 204 7.15 -102.16 -3.00
N TRP A 205 6.21 -102.33 -2.05
CA TRP A 205 5.80 -103.65 -1.56
C TRP A 205 5.12 -104.51 -2.64
N GLU A 206 4.28 -103.94 -3.51
CA GLU A 206 3.66 -104.65 -4.64
C GLU A 206 4.69 -105.10 -5.70
N SER A 207 5.78 -104.35 -5.89
CA SER A 207 6.82 -104.69 -6.85
C SER A 207 7.72 -105.87 -6.43
N ILE A 208 7.69 -106.28 -5.15
CA ILE A 208 8.59 -107.30 -4.58
C ILE A 208 7.83 -108.54 -4.07
N GLY A 209 6.50 -108.53 -4.06
CA GLY A 209 5.67 -109.74 -3.95
C GLY A 209 5.82 -110.54 -2.66
N LEU A 210 5.83 -109.86 -1.49
CA LEU A 210 5.91 -110.52 -0.19
C LEU A 210 4.99 -109.88 0.84
N ASP A 211 4.24 -110.73 1.53
CA ASP A 211 3.37 -110.43 2.67
C ASP A 211 3.98 -110.91 4.00
N ASP A 212 3.29 -110.49 5.05
CA ASP A 212 3.67 -110.33 6.44
C ASP A 212 4.26 -111.56 7.16
N LYS A 213 5.22 -111.31 8.06
CA LYS A 213 5.82 -112.20 9.10
C LYS A 213 6.94 -113.16 8.67
N ASN A 214 8.18 -112.74 8.82
CA ASN A 214 9.00 -113.01 10.01
C ASN A 214 10.52 -112.92 9.75
N VAL A 215 11.17 -112.21 10.69
CA VAL A 215 12.46 -112.59 11.32
C VAL A 215 13.68 -112.53 10.40
N TYR A 216 14.22 -111.33 10.19
CA TYR A 216 15.63 -110.98 10.49
C TYR A 216 15.91 -109.46 10.38
N ALA A 217 14.96 -108.62 10.85
CA ALA A 217 15.24 -107.20 11.17
C ALA A 217 14.69 -106.80 12.56
N LEU A 218 14.48 -107.80 13.42
CA LEU A 218 14.15 -107.68 14.85
C LEU A 218 15.37 -107.28 15.72
N GLN A 219 16.42 -106.72 15.11
CA GLN A 219 17.63 -106.23 15.78
C GLN A 219 17.69 -104.70 15.87
N GLU A 220 16.77 -103.98 15.21
CA GLU A 220 16.73 -102.50 15.23
C GLU A 220 15.59 -101.95 16.13
N LEU A 221 14.73 -102.84 16.64
CA LEU A 221 13.64 -102.55 17.60
C LEU A 221 14.08 -102.56 19.08
N SER A 222 15.39 -102.51 19.37
CA SER A 222 15.89 -102.39 20.74
C SER A 222 16.05 -100.93 21.21
N ASP A 223 16.05 -99.94 20.31
CA ASP A 223 16.57 -98.60 20.64
C ASP A 223 15.55 -97.45 20.70
N ARG A 224 14.25 -97.66 20.44
CA ARG A 224 13.27 -96.53 20.39
C ARG A 224 12.02 -96.65 21.25
N ARG A 225 12.01 -97.56 22.22
CA ARG A 225 10.87 -97.79 23.13
C ARG A 225 10.45 -96.59 24.02
N PRO A 226 11.34 -95.68 24.46
CA PRO A 226 10.94 -94.56 25.32
C PRO A 226 10.17 -93.42 24.62
N GLU A 227 10.25 -93.27 23.29
CA GLU A 227 9.61 -92.17 22.54
C GLU A 227 8.12 -92.44 22.21
N TRP A 228 7.69 -93.70 22.31
CA TRP A 228 6.32 -94.12 21.99
C TRP A 228 5.32 -93.86 23.13
N ASP A 229 5.75 -94.00 24.38
CA ASP A 229 4.88 -93.85 25.55
C ASP A 229 4.44 -92.39 25.79
N THR A 230 5.23 -91.41 25.34
CA THR A 230 4.94 -89.97 25.42
C THR A 230 3.98 -89.47 24.34
N LEU A 231 3.92 -90.11 23.17
CA LEU A 231 3.07 -89.71 22.06
C LEU A 231 1.60 -90.18 22.21
N LYS A 232 1.38 -91.31 22.88
CA LYS A 232 0.04 -91.89 23.11
C LYS A 232 -0.83 -91.06 24.06
N LEU A 233 -0.22 -90.36 25.02
CA LEU A 233 -0.91 -89.47 25.96
C LEU A 233 -1.40 -88.15 25.30
N THR A 234 -0.70 -87.68 24.27
CA THR A 234 -1.01 -86.40 23.60
C THR A 234 -2.12 -86.54 22.54
N ILE A 235 -2.29 -87.73 21.96
CA ILE A 235 -3.34 -88.02 20.95
C ILE A 235 -4.72 -88.08 21.61
N GLY A 236 -4.86 -88.74 22.77
CA GLY A 236 -6.14 -88.83 23.47
C GLY A 236 -6.68 -87.49 24.00
N GLN A 237 -5.84 -86.46 24.14
CA GLN A 237 -6.27 -85.11 24.52
C GLN A 237 -6.82 -84.29 23.34
N ARG A 238 -6.38 -84.57 22.10
CA ARG A 238 -6.84 -83.83 20.91
C ARG A 238 -8.07 -84.43 20.24
N GLU A 239 -8.36 -85.70 20.50
CA GLU A 239 -9.58 -86.35 20.02
C GLU A 239 -10.84 -85.84 20.76
N GLY A 240 -10.70 -85.37 22.01
CA GLY A 240 -11.79 -84.76 22.78
C GLY A 240 -12.22 -83.36 22.31
N ASP A 241 -11.31 -82.58 21.70
CA ASP A 241 -11.60 -81.20 21.27
C ASP A 241 -12.28 -81.14 19.88
N ILE A 242 -12.19 -82.22 19.09
CA ILE A 242 -12.74 -82.29 17.71
C ILE A 242 -14.22 -82.70 17.71
N GLU A 243 -14.68 -83.47 18.71
CA GLU A 243 -16.07 -83.93 18.79
C GLU A 243 -17.06 -82.80 19.17
N GLN A 244 -16.57 -81.71 19.76
CA GLN A 244 -17.39 -80.58 20.20
C GLN A 244 -17.64 -79.52 19.11
N LEU A 245 -16.78 -79.44 18.09
CA LEU A 245 -16.90 -78.49 16.97
C LEU A 245 -17.78 -78.99 15.80
N SER A 246 -18.10 -80.29 15.77
CA SER A 246 -18.93 -80.92 14.73
C SER A 246 -20.45 -80.68 14.90
N LYS A 247 -20.90 -79.96 15.94
CA LYS A 247 -22.32 -79.80 16.29
C LYS A 247 -22.94 -78.43 15.96
N GLU A 248 -22.20 -77.47 15.42
CA GLU A 248 -22.69 -76.07 15.36
C GLU A 248 -23.10 -75.49 13.99
N ASP A 249 -22.86 -76.09 12.80
CA ASP A 249 -23.47 -75.55 11.56
C ASP A 249 -23.57 -76.53 10.36
N PRO A 250 -24.77 -77.03 10.00
CA PRO A 250 -24.98 -78.05 8.95
C PRO A 250 -25.10 -77.54 7.49
N GLU A 251 -25.09 -76.23 7.21
CA GLU A 251 -25.49 -75.74 5.87
C GLU A 251 -24.36 -75.56 4.85
N ALA A 252 -23.09 -75.76 5.22
CA ALA A 252 -21.97 -75.65 4.27
C ALA A 252 -21.77 -76.88 3.35
N ALA A 253 -22.51 -77.98 3.60
CA ALA A 253 -22.33 -79.25 2.90
C ALA A 253 -23.17 -79.42 1.61
N LEU A 254 -24.00 -78.44 1.22
CA LEU A 254 -24.98 -78.61 0.14
C LEU A 254 -24.64 -77.95 -1.21
N ILE A 255 -23.46 -77.32 -1.36
CA ILE A 255 -23.08 -76.59 -2.60
C ILE A 255 -21.95 -77.30 -3.39
N SER A 256 -21.59 -78.54 -3.05
CA SER A 256 -20.52 -79.26 -3.79
C SER A 256 -20.98 -80.00 -5.05
N ASP A 257 -22.28 -80.02 -5.38
CA ASP A 257 -22.83 -80.95 -6.38
C ASP A 257 -23.15 -80.36 -7.77
N THR A 258 -22.91 -79.06 -8.02
CA THR A 258 -23.44 -78.41 -9.25
C THR A 258 -22.44 -77.68 -10.14
N THR A 259 -21.12 -77.82 -9.99
CA THR A 259 -20.17 -77.09 -10.86
C THR A 259 -18.96 -77.92 -11.24
N THR A 260 -18.74 -78.09 -12.54
CA THR A 260 -17.60 -78.81 -13.12
C THR A 260 -16.34 -77.94 -13.14
N LEU A 261 -15.19 -78.60 -13.02
CA LEU A 261 -13.85 -78.01 -12.91
C LEU A 261 -13.51 -77.04 -14.08
N ASP A 262 -14.10 -77.26 -15.27
CA ASP A 262 -13.88 -76.40 -16.45
C ASP A 262 -14.58 -75.03 -16.34
N GLU A 263 -15.76 -74.94 -15.72
CA GLU A 263 -16.43 -73.66 -15.49
C GLU A 263 -15.71 -72.82 -14.42
N ILE A 264 -15.03 -73.49 -13.48
CA ILE A 264 -14.19 -72.85 -12.48
C ILE A 264 -12.90 -72.35 -13.13
N ASN A 265 -12.24 -73.15 -13.98
CA ASN A 265 -11.01 -72.73 -14.66
C ASN A 265 -11.23 -71.52 -15.60
N GLN A 266 -12.35 -71.47 -16.30
CA GLN A 266 -12.68 -70.36 -17.20
C GLN A 266 -13.00 -69.07 -16.42
N LYS A 267 -13.74 -69.17 -15.30
CA LYS A 267 -13.96 -68.04 -14.38
C LYS A 267 -12.68 -67.59 -13.68
N THR A 268 -11.77 -68.51 -13.35
CA THR A 268 -10.48 -68.17 -12.74
C THR A 268 -9.59 -67.38 -13.72
N ALA A 269 -9.58 -67.75 -15.00
CA ALA A 269 -8.87 -67.01 -16.04
C ALA A 269 -9.45 -65.60 -16.27
N ASP A 270 -10.78 -65.46 -16.30
CA ASP A 270 -11.43 -64.15 -16.39
C ASP A 270 -11.17 -63.29 -15.14
N ILE A 271 -11.09 -63.91 -13.96
CA ILE A 271 -10.75 -63.21 -12.71
C ILE A 271 -9.28 -62.78 -12.71
N ASP A 272 -8.36 -63.58 -13.22
CA ASP A 272 -6.93 -63.23 -13.31
C ASP A 272 -6.69 -62.08 -14.28
N ASP A 273 -7.39 -62.05 -15.43
CA ASP A 273 -7.36 -60.91 -16.36
C ASP A 273 -7.93 -59.64 -15.73
N ASN A 274 -9.04 -59.75 -14.99
CA ASN A 274 -9.61 -58.63 -14.24
C ASN A 274 -8.68 -58.13 -13.12
N ILE A 275 -8.00 -59.04 -12.41
CA ILE A 275 -7.01 -58.69 -11.38
C ILE A 275 -5.81 -57.96 -12.02
N SER A 276 -5.38 -58.38 -13.22
CA SER A 276 -4.32 -57.71 -13.97
C SER A 276 -4.70 -56.28 -14.36
N GLN A 277 -5.92 -56.08 -14.89
CA GLN A 277 -6.44 -54.75 -15.23
C GLN A 277 -6.63 -53.83 -14.01
N ILE A 278 -7.04 -54.40 -12.87
CA ILE A 278 -7.15 -53.67 -11.60
C ILE A 278 -5.77 -53.27 -11.08
N LYS A 279 -4.75 -54.13 -11.19
CA LYS A 279 -3.37 -53.81 -10.81
C LYS A 279 -2.78 -52.67 -11.65
N ASP A 280 -2.98 -52.70 -12.96
CA ASP A 280 -2.52 -51.61 -13.84
C ASP A 280 -3.23 -50.29 -13.53
N SER A 281 -4.53 -50.34 -13.23
CA SER A 281 -5.30 -49.18 -12.82
C SER A 281 -4.85 -48.65 -11.45
N TYR A 282 -4.52 -49.53 -10.50
CA TYR A 282 -3.99 -49.16 -9.19
C TYR A 282 -2.59 -48.55 -9.26
N ASN A 283 -1.72 -49.07 -10.14
CA ASN A 283 -0.39 -48.52 -10.38
C ASN A 283 -0.48 -47.11 -10.98
N LYS A 284 -1.33 -46.91 -12.00
CA LYS A 284 -1.61 -45.58 -12.57
C LYS A 284 -2.17 -44.62 -11.53
N LEU A 285 -3.07 -45.09 -10.66
CA LEU A 285 -3.64 -44.28 -9.58
C LEU A 285 -2.58 -43.91 -8.53
N THR A 286 -1.61 -44.78 -8.29
CA THR A 286 -0.49 -44.54 -7.36
C THR A 286 0.50 -43.51 -7.93
N GLU A 287 0.86 -43.61 -9.22
CA GLU A 287 1.64 -42.58 -9.91
C GLU A 287 0.92 -41.22 -9.88
N LEU A 288 -0.35 -41.19 -10.29
CA LEU A 288 -1.14 -39.96 -10.31
C LEU A 288 -1.31 -39.34 -8.91
N LYS A 289 -1.42 -40.17 -7.87
CA LYS A 289 -1.48 -39.72 -6.47
C LYS A 289 -0.14 -39.22 -5.97
N SER A 290 0.97 -39.79 -6.44
CA SER A 290 2.33 -39.32 -6.13
C SER A 290 2.65 -37.98 -6.83
N ASP A 291 2.23 -37.82 -8.08
CA ASP A 291 2.32 -36.56 -8.82
C ASP A 291 1.41 -35.49 -8.21
N TYR A 292 0.16 -35.83 -7.89
CA TYR A 292 -0.75 -34.95 -7.17
C TYR A 292 -0.13 -34.47 -5.86
N LYS A 293 0.40 -35.39 -5.04
CA LYS A 293 1.05 -35.07 -3.76
C LYS A 293 2.29 -34.20 -3.95
N ARG A 294 3.09 -34.42 -4.99
CA ARG A 294 4.25 -33.59 -5.34
C ARG A 294 3.85 -32.18 -5.77
N TYR A 295 2.73 -32.03 -6.49
CA TYR A 295 2.20 -30.73 -6.90
C TYR A 295 1.43 -29.99 -5.80
N THR A 296 0.82 -30.71 -4.84
CA THR A 296 0.04 -30.10 -3.74
C THR A 296 0.84 -29.89 -2.46
N GLU A 297 1.84 -30.71 -2.17
CA GLU A 297 2.65 -30.65 -0.94
C GLU A 297 4.11 -30.21 -1.19
N GLY A 298 4.48 -29.95 -2.44
CA GLY A 298 5.82 -29.46 -2.80
C GLY A 298 6.07 -28.03 -2.32
N SER A 299 7.30 -27.77 -1.86
CA SER A 299 7.80 -26.45 -1.44
C SER A 299 7.49 -25.33 -2.45
N ASP A 300 7.40 -25.67 -3.75
CA ASP A 300 7.20 -24.71 -4.83
C ASP A 300 5.80 -24.09 -4.85
N LEU A 301 4.74 -24.85 -4.55
CA LEU A 301 3.38 -24.30 -4.48
C LEU A 301 3.23 -23.40 -3.25
N ALA A 302 3.74 -23.83 -2.09
CA ALA A 302 3.72 -23.05 -0.86
C ALA A 302 4.55 -21.75 -1.00
N GLN A 303 5.68 -21.81 -1.71
CA GLN A 303 6.52 -20.64 -2.00
C GLN A 303 5.84 -19.69 -2.98
N ALA A 304 5.24 -20.19 -4.06
CA ALA A 304 4.48 -19.38 -5.02
C ALA A 304 3.25 -18.73 -4.36
N GLU A 305 2.55 -19.44 -3.48
CA GLU A 305 1.40 -18.91 -2.74
C GLU A 305 1.84 -17.83 -1.73
N LYS A 306 2.99 -18.01 -1.07
CA LYS A 306 3.59 -17.00 -0.20
C LYS A 306 4.01 -15.75 -0.97
N GLU A 307 4.66 -15.91 -2.12
CA GLU A 307 5.08 -14.80 -2.99
C GLU A 307 3.86 -14.04 -3.54
N TYR A 308 2.81 -14.76 -3.94
CA TYR A 308 1.54 -14.19 -4.36
C TYR A 308 0.90 -13.38 -3.23
N ARG A 309 0.81 -13.93 -2.01
CA ARG A 309 0.23 -13.22 -0.85
C ARG A 309 1.04 -11.97 -0.48
N LEU A 310 2.37 -12.03 -0.51
CA LEU A 310 3.24 -10.88 -0.25
C LEU A 310 3.09 -9.79 -1.33
N ALA A 311 2.95 -10.18 -2.60
CA ALA A 311 2.68 -9.24 -3.68
C ALA A 311 1.29 -8.59 -3.54
N LEU A 312 0.29 -9.36 -3.13
CA LEU A 312 -1.06 -8.85 -2.86
C LEU A 312 -1.07 -7.86 -1.69
N GLU A 313 -0.35 -8.16 -0.61
CA GLU A 313 -0.23 -7.29 0.56
C GLU A 313 0.50 -5.98 0.22
N LYS A 314 1.59 -6.05 -0.57
CA LYS A 314 2.29 -4.86 -1.08
C LYS A 314 1.40 -4.01 -1.99
N LEU A 315 0.62 -4.63 -2.87
CA LEU A 315 -0.32 -3.93 -3.74
C LEU A 315 -1.42 -3.25 -2.93
N GLU A 316 -1.94 -3.92 -1.90
CA GLU A 316 -2.97 -3.34 -1.03
C GLU A 316 -2.42 -2.20 -0.17
N GLN A 317 -1.21 -2.32 0.38
CA GLN A 317 -0.53 -1.22 1.06
C GLN A 317 -0.27 -0.04 0.12
N PHE A 318 0.17 -0.30 -1.12
CA PHE A 318 0.34 0.74 -2.13
C PHE A 318 -0.99 1.40 -2.46
N ARG A 319 -2.05 0.62 -2.68
CA ARG A 319 -3.41 1.12 -2.95
C ARG A 319 -3.94 1.96 -1.79
N GLN A 320 -3.78 1.51 -0.55
CA GLN A 320 -4.18 2.26 0.65
C GLN A 320 -3.41 3.57 0.78
N ASN A 321 -2.10 3.56 0.54
CA ASN A 321 -1.30 4.78 0.55
C ASN A 321 -1.68 5.74 -0.58
N GLN A 322 -1.97 5.24 -1.79
CA GLN A 322 -2.42 6.07 -2.91
C GLN A 322 -3.84 6.59 -2.72
N MET A 323 -4.74 5.78 -2.15
CA MET A 323 -6.08 6.19 -1.77
C MET A 323 -6.03 7.25 -0.67
N LEU A 324 -5.21 7.07 0.37
CA LEU A 324 -5.02 8.08 1.41
C LEU A 324 -4.50 9.39 0.81
N LYS A 325 -3.44 9.32 -0.02
CA LYS A 325 -2.90 10.50 -0.72
C LYS A 325 -3.94 11.18 -1.59
N ARG A 326 -4.74 10.42 -2.35
CA ARG A 326 -5.75 10.98 -3.26
C ARG A 326 -6.98 11.49 -2.54
N THR A 327 -7.39 10.86 -1.44
CA THR A 327 -8.45 11.34 -0.56
C THR A 327 -8.01 12.60 0.18
N VAL A 328 -6.77 12.66 0.67
CA VAL A 328 -6.19 13.88 1.24
C VAL A 328 -6.11 14.98 0.18
N GLN A 329 -5.67 14.65 -1.04
CA GLN A 329 -5.63 15.63 -2.13
C GLN A 329 -7.03 16.12 -2.50
N VAL A 330 -8.02 15.25 -2.67
CA VAL A 330 -9.41 15.65 -2.96
C VAL A 330 -10.04 16.41 -1.79
N LEU A 331 -9.72 16.07 -0.53
CA LEU A 331 -10.15 16.85 0.63
C LEU A 331 -9.48 18.21 0.66
N ILE A 332 -8.21 18.32 0.32
CA ILE A 332 -7.50 19.60 0.20
C ILE A 332 -8.06 20.40 -0.97
N ASP A 333 -8.26 19.80 -2.14
CA ASP A 333 -8.81 20.46 -3.32
C ASP A 333 -10.25 20.94 -3.05
N ASN A 334 -11.08 20.10 -2.43
CA ASN A 334 -12.44 20.45 -2.02
C ASN A 334 -12.43 21.49 -0.89
N LEU A 335 -11.52 21.40 0.09
CA LEU A 335 -11.36 22.43 1.11
C LEU A 335 -10.87 23.73 0.49
N GLU A 336 -9.97 23.70 -0.49
CA GLU A 336 -9.48 24.89 -1.19
C GLU A 336 -10.56 25.49 -2.09
N GLU A 337 -11.40 24.68 -2.73
CA GLU A 337 -12.53 25.11 -3.56
C GLU A 337 -13.67 25.63 -2.68
N GLU A 338 -14.01 24.93 -1.60
CA GLU A 338 -14.99 25.35 -0.60
C GLU A 338 -14.52 26.59 0.18
N TYR A 339 -13.22 26.73 0.49
CA TYR A 339 -12.66 27.95 1.10
C TYR A 339 -12.54 29.10 0.09
N ARG A 340 -12.41 28.80 -1.21
CA ARG A 340 -12.42 29.81 -2.29
C ARG A 340 -13.84 30.31 -2.60
N GLU A 341 -14.84 29.44 -2.44
CA GLU A 341 -16.27 29.77 -2.56
C GLU A 341 -16.86 30.36 -1.26
N GLN A 342 -16.39 29.94 -0.08
CA GLN A 342 -16.88 30.37 1.24
C GLN A 342 -15.99 31.40 1.95
N ALA A 343 -14.81 31.76 1.42
CA ALA A 343 -14.14 33.01 1.81
C ALA A 343 -15.07 34.16 1.43
N SER A 344 -15.94 34.53 2.36
CA SER A 344 -17.02 35.48 2.16
C SER A 344 -16.48 36.68 1.37
N PRO A 345 -17.01 36.96 0.16
CA PRO A 345 -16.63 38.14 -0.61
C PRO A 345 -16.67 39.41 0.25
N GLU A 346 -17.51 39.40 1.29
CA GLU A 346 -17.60 40.42 2.30
C GLU A 346 -16.35 40.61 3.18
N VAL A 347 -15.71 39.54 3.68
CA VAL A 347 -14.43 39.67 4.43
C VAL A 347 -13.37 40.29 3.54
N LEU A 348 -13.32 39.87 2.28
CA LEU A 348 -12.38 40.41 1.30
C LEU A 348 -12.69 41.86 0.96
N ASN A 349 -13.96 42.23 0.81
CA ASN A 349 -14.36 43.62 0.59
C ASN A 349 -14.01 44.50 1.80
N LYS A 350 -14.21 44.00 3.03
CA LYS A 350 -13.83 44.69 4.27
C LYS A 350 -12.32 44.80 4.41
N ALA A 351 -11.59 43.71 4.15
CA ALA A 351 -10.13 43.68 4.15
C ALA A 351 -9.55 44.63 3.09
N SER A 352 -10.13 44.67 1.88
CA SER A 352 -9.74 45.59 0.82
C SER A 352 -9.98 47.04 1.24
N SER A 353 -11.14 47.34 1.83
CA SER A 353 -11.45 48.67 2.38
C SER A 353 -10.46 49.10 3.46
N TRP A 354 -10.07 48.18 4.36
CA TRP A 354 -9.06 48.45 5.37
C TRP A 354 -7.67 48.61 4.77
N PHE A 355 -7.32 47.81 3.76
CA PHE A 355 -6.02 47.86 3.11
C PHE A 355 -5.83 49.17 2.35
N GLU A 356 -6.86 49.65 1.67
CA GLU A 356 -6.89 50.99 1.08
C GLU A 356 -6.69 52.07 2.16
N LYS A 357 -7.41 52.01 3.28
CA LYS A 357 -7.24 52.98 4.38
C LYS A 357 -5.83 52.97 4.98
N ILE A 358 -5.31 51.80 5.33
CA ILE A 358 -3.99 51.62 5.97
C ILE A 358 -2.84 52.02 5.03
N THR A 359 -3.05 51.92 3.72
CA THR A 359 -2.03 52.27 2.72
C THR A 359 -2.28 53.63 2.06
N ALA A 360 -3.20 54.44 2.59
CA ALA A 360 -3.61 55.72 2.02
C ALA A 360 -3.97 55.64 0.52
N ASN A 361 -4.76 54.63 0.17
CA ASN A 361 -5.24 54.27 -1.18
C ASN A 361 -4.12 53.88 -2.17
N ARG A 362 -2.92 53.55 -1.68
CA ARG A 362 -1.84 53.05 -2.54
C ARG A 362 -2.13 51.64 -3.03
N TYR A 363 -2.69 50.78 -2.19
CA TYR A 363 -2.97 49.38 -2.53
C TYR A 363 -4.43 49.01 -2.26
N ALA A 364 -4.99 48.19 -3.16
CA ALA A 364 -6.31 47.58 -3.00
C ALA A 364 -6.19 46.06 -3.08
N LEU A 365 -6.89 45.32 -2.21
CA LEU A 365 -6.90 43.86 -2.27
C LEU A 365 -7.94 43.41 -3.30
N ARG A 366 -7.53 42.57 -4.25
CA ARG A 366 -8.40 42.02 -5.30
C ARG A 366 -8.20 40.52 -5.43
N VAL A 367 -9.17 39.87 -6.08
CA VAL A 367 -9.18 38.44 -6.35
C VAL A 367 -9.38 38.21 -7.85
N ASN A 368 -8.65 37.26 -8.43
CA ASN A 368 -8.85 36.76 -9.78
C ASN A 368 -8.83 35.21 -9.78
N SER A 369 -8.83 34.61 -10.97
CA SER A 369 -8.77 33.15 -11.16
C SER A 369 -7.51 32.48 -10.59
N GLU A 370 -6.44 33.25 -10.36
CA GLU A 370 -5.15 32.77 -9.84
C GLU A 370 -4.97 33.03 -8.34
N GLY A 371 -5.94 33.69 -7.69
CA GLY A 371 -5.95 33.96 -6.25
C GLY A 371 -5.93 35.44 -5.87
N PHE A 372 -5.41 35.74 -4.69
CA PHE A 372 -5.35 37.09 -4.13
C PHE A 372 -4.14 37.87 -4.62
N PHE A 373 -4.35 39.13 -4.98
CA PHE A 373 -3.28 40.04 -5.33
C PHE A 373 -3.55 41.45 -4.81
N ALA A 374 -2.49 42.20 -4.57
CA ALA A 374 -2.57 43.62 -4.27
C ALA A 374 -2.46 44.40 -5.57
N TYR A 375 -3.44 45.26 -5.85
CA TYR A 375 -3.38 46.18 -6.98
C TYR A 375 -2.75 47.49 -6.53
N ASP A 376 -1.59 47.85 -7.08
CA ASP A 376 -0.93 49.14 -6.85
C ASP A 376 -1.66 50.21 -7.68
N MET A 377 -2.36 51.12 -7.02
CA MET A 377 -3.15 52.17 -7.66
C MET A 377 -2.28 53.24 -8.30
N VAL A 378 -1.03 53.40 -7.85
CA VAL A 378 -0.07 54.38 -8.38
C VAL A 378 0.59 53.83 -9.63
N ASN A 379 1.12 52.61 -9.53
CA ASN A 379 1.86 51.96 -10.63
C ASN A 379 0.95 51.19 -11.61
N LYS A 380 -0.33 51.06 -11.28
CA LYS A 380 -1.38 50.39 -12.07
C LYS A 380 -1.06 48.94 -12.43
N ASN A 381 -0.39 48.21 -11.54
CA ASN A 381 -0.03 46.81 -11.72
C ASN A 381 -0.57 45.92 -10.60
N ALA A 382 -0.76 44.65 -10.93
CA ALA A 382 -1.08 43.61 -9.97
C ALA A 382 0.22 43.05 -9.39
N LEU A 383 0.30 42.98 -8.06
CA LEU A 383 1.40 42.40 -7.31
C LEU A 383 0.91 41.17 -6.57
N LEU A 384 1.55 40.03 -6.81
CA LEU A 384 1.38 38.84 -6.00
C LEU A 384 1.83 39.11 -4.57
N LEU A 385 1.29 38.37 -3.60
CA LEU A 385 1.59 38.59 -2.19
C LEU A 385 3.08 38.46 -1.84
N ASN A 386 3.83 37.63 -2.58
CA ASN A 386 5.28 37.46 -2.42
C ASN A 386 6.11 38.60 -3.07
N GLN A 387 5.50 39.42 -3.92
CA GLN A 387 6.12 40.61 -4.52
C GLN A 387 5.96 41.86 -3.66
N LEU A 388 5.12 41.79 -2.61
CA LEU A 388 4.94 42.87 -1.67
C LEU A 388 6.14 43.00 -0.74
N SER A 389 6.53 44.25 -0.45
CA SER A 389 7.53 44.53 0.58
C SER A 389 7.11 43.92 1.92
N HIS A 390 8.07 43.65 2.82
CA HIS A 390 7.77 43.13 4.15
C HIS A 390 6.75 44.01 4.90
N GLY A 391 6.94 45.34 4.89
CA GLY A 391 6.00 46.28 5.51
C GLY A 391 4.60 46.26 4.89
N THR A 392 4.50 46.15 3.55
CA THR A 392 3.21 46.06 2.87
C THR A 392 2.47 44.75 3.19
N ARG A 393 3.19 43.64 3.39
CA ARG A 393 2.60 42.38 3.85
C ARG A 393 2.04 42.48 5.26
N VAL A 394 2.73 43.19 6.17
CA VAL A 394 2.24 43.46 7.52
C VAL A 394 0.96 44.31 7.49
N GLN A 395 0.92 45.36 6.66
CA GLN A 395 -0.27 46.19 6.46
C GLN A 395 -1.45 45.39 5.87
N LEU A 396 -1.19 44.49 4.92
CA LEU A 396 -2.22 43.61 4.37
C LEU A 396 -2.75 42.64 5.42
N LEU A 397 -1.86 42.02 6.22
CA LEU A 397 -2.27 41.13 7.30
C LEU A 397 -3.14 41.85 8.33
N PHE A 398 -2.77 43.09 8.68
CA PHE A 398 -3.56 43.94 9.55
C PHE A 398 -4.95 44.21 8.96
N ALA A 399 -5.02 44.57 7.68
CA ALA A 399 -6.28 44.81 6.99
C ALA A 399 -7.21 43.58 6.94
N VAL A 400 -6.65 42.39 6.69
CA VAL A 400 -7.41 41.13 6.70
C VAL A 400 -7.96 40.82 8.09
N ARG A 401 -7.15 40.97 9.14
CA ARG A 401 -7.59 40.78 10.53
C ARG A 401 -8.71 41.75 10.91
N MET A 402 -8.62 43.01 10.50
CA MET A 402 -9.69 43.99 10.71
C MET A 402 -10.97 43.62 9.94
N GLY A 403 -10.85 43.14 8.70
CA GLY A 403 -12.00 42.66 7.93
C GLY A 403 -12.71 41.47 8.59
N LEU A 404 -11.97 40.56 9.22
CA LEU A 404 -12.51 39.44 9.99
C LEU A 404 -13.22 39.91 11.26
N ILE A 405 -12.61 40.84 12.01
CA ILE A 405 -13.23 41.43 13.22
C ILE A 405 -14.54 42.13 12.85
N ASP A 406 -14.55 42.93 11.77
CA ASP A 406 -15.76 43.59 11.30
C ASP A 406 -16.87 42.62 10.91
N MET A 407 -16.53 41.46 10.33
CA MET A 407 -17.50 40.41 10.01
C MET A 407 -18.07 39.78 11.28
N GLN A 408 -17.23 39.45 12.26
CA GLN A 408 -17.65 38.82 13.51
C GLN A 408 -18.51 39.74 14.37
N GLU A 409 -18.24 41.05 14.33
CA GLU A 409 -19.01 42.07 15.06
C GLU A 409 -20.28 42.51 14.32
N ARG A 410 -20.51 42.06 13.07
CA ARG A 410 -21.63 42.53 12.24
C ARG A 410 -23.02 42.30 12.85
N SER A 411 -23.16 41.25 13.66
CA SER A 411 -24.43 40.87 14.31
C SER A 411 -24.55 41.36 15.75
N GLY A 412 -23.53 42.04 16.30
CA GLY A 412 -23.48 42.48 17.69
C GLY A 412 -23.47 44.00 17.84
N ALA A 413 -24.07 44.52 18.91
CA ALA A 413 -24.02 45.94 19.26
C ALA A 413 -22.71 46.37 19.95
N ILE A 414 -21.83 45.42 20.26
CA ILE A 414 -20.61 45.62 21.06
C ILE A 414 -19.38 45.48 20.15
N ARG A 415 -18.49 46.46 20.21
CA ARG A 415 -17.16 46.43 19.58
C ARG A 415 -16.14 45.95 20.61
N PHE A 416 -15.35 44.94 20.27
CA PHE A 416 -14.33 44.40 21.18
C PHE A 416 -13.10 45.32 21.22
N PRO A 417 -12.43 45.43 22.39
CA PRO A 417 -11.14 46.09 22.47
C PRO A 417 -10.11 45.34 21.61
N ILE A 418 -9.25 46.08 20.92
CA ILE A 418 -8.16 45.51 20.13
C ILE A 418 -6.85 45.68 20.88
N PHE A 419 -6.07 44.59 20.95
CA PHE A 419 -4.73 44.58 21.50
C PHE A 419 -3.72 44.44 20.36
N MET A 420 -2.77 45.36 20.29
CA MET A 420 -1.72 45.42 19.27
C MET A 420 -0.37 45.39 19.98
N ASP A 421 0.53 44.53 19.54
CA ASP A 421 1.86 44.36 20.11
C ASP A 421 2.90 44.63 19.03
N GLU A 422 3.74 45.64 19.22
CA GLU A 422 4.88 46.02 18.36
C GLU A 422 4.56 46.11 16.85
N LEU A 423 3.38 46.65 16.49
CA LEU A 423 2.93 46.68 15.09
C LEU A 423 3.83 47.56 14.18
N LEU A 424 4.57 48.51 14.75
CA LEU A 424 5.37 49.49 14.02
C LEU A 424 6.86 49.10 13.94
N ALA A 425 7.31 48.07 14.65
CA ALA A 425 8.72 47.74 14.86
C ALA A 425 9.54 47.51 13.57
N ASN A 426 8.87 47.19 12.45
CA ASN A 426 9.49 46.96 11.13
C ASN A 426 9.07 47.98 10.06
N SER A 427 8.50 49.13 10.45
CA SER A 427 8.02 50.16 9.53
C SER A 427 8.95 51.37 9.47
N ASP A 428 9.25 51.86 8.26
CA ASP A 428 9.86 53.18 8.08
C ASP A 428 8.90 54.29 8.55
N ASP A 429 9.41 55.51 8.78
CA ASP A 429 8.62 56.62 9.36
C ASP A 429 7.36 56.96 8.54
N ALA A 430 7.45 56.88 7.20
CA ALA A 430 6.32 57.14 6.32
C ALA A 430 5.22 56.08 6.48
N ARG A 431 5.60 54.79 6.52
CA ARG A 431 4.67 53.66 6.76
C ARG A 431 4.12 53.66 8.17
N ALA A 432 4.95 54.01 9.15
CA ALA A 432 4.52 54.11 10.54
C ALA A 432 3.43 55.16 10.70
N LEU A 433 3.57 56.31 10.04
CA LEU A 433 2.53 57.35 10.03
C LEU A 433 1.20 56.84 9.45
N PHE A 434 1.22 56.08 8.36
CA PHE A 434 -0.01 55.51 7.79
C PHE A 434 -0.69 54.53 8.74
N ILE A 435 0.08 53.69 9.42
CA ILE A 435 -0.44 52.73 10.41
C ILE A 435 -0.99 53.48 11.64
N ILE A 436 -0.28 54.48 12.16
CA ILE A 436 -0.75 55.31 13.28
C ILE A 436 -2.06 56.01 12.94
N ASN A 437 -2.18 56.57 11.73
CA ASN A 437 -3.42 57.18 11.27
C ASN A 437 -4.56 56.15 11.18
N ALA A 438 -4.29 54.94 10.72
CA ALA A 438 -5.30 53.88 10.70
C ALA A 438 -5.72 53.45 12.11
N ILE A 439 -4.77 53.29 13.04
CA ILE A 439 -5.04 53.00 14.46
C ILE A 439 -5.88 54.12 15.08
N LYS A 440 -5.55 55.38 14.79
CA LYS A 440 -6.30 56.55 15.23
C LYS A 440 -7.76 56.50 14.76
N GLU A 441 -8.02 56.13 13.51
CA GLU A 441 -9.39 55.95 13.02
C GLU A 441 -10.11 54.80 13.72
N ILE A 442 -9.42 53.68 13.98
CA ILE A 442 -9.98 52.55 14.73
C ILE A 442 -10.32 52.95 16.17
N ALA A 443 -9.43 53.70 16.83
CA ALA A 443 -9.56 54.14 18.21
C ALA A 443 -10.77 55.06 18.45
N LYS A 444 -11.32 55.68 17.41
CA LYS A 444 -12.57 56.47 17.49
C LYS A 444 -13.80 55.59 17.73
N GLU A 445 -13.79 54.36 17.25
CA GLU A 445 -14.96 53.47 17.27
C GLU A 445 -14.86 52.37 18.35
N ARG A 446 -13.65 52.09 18.83
CA ARG A 446 -13.39 51.03 19.81
C ARG A 446 -12.12 51.32 20.62
N GLN A 447 -12.00 50.68 21.79
CA GLN A 447 -10.79 50.76 22.58
C GLN A 447 -9.63 50.04 21.89
N VAL A 448 -8.45 50.67 21.87
CA VAL A 448 -7.22 50.08 21.35
C VAL A 448 -6.14 50.13 22.42
N PHE A 449 -5.56 48.98 22.73
CA PHE A 449 -4.38 48.83 23.56
C PHE A 449 -3.19 48.58 22.66
N TYR A 450 -2.22 49.48 22.69
CA TYR A 450 -1.00 49.38 21.91
C TYR A 450 0.18 49.18 22.86
N PHE A 451 0.84 48.04 22.75
CA PHE A 451 2.04 47.70 23.51
C PHE A 451 3.27 47.93 22.65
N THR A 452 4.25 48.61 23.22
CA THR A 452 5.54 48.83 22.58
C THR A 452 6.64 48.93 23.62
N ALA A 453 7.78 48.34 23.30
CA ALA A 453 9.03 48.54 24.01
C ALA A 453 9.86 49.70 23.44
N GLN A 454 9.43 50.30 22.32
CA GLN A 454 10.17 51.30 21.57
C GLN A 454 9.67 52.73 21.88
N PHE A 455 10.55 53.56 22.43
CA PHE A 455 10.19 54.93 22.83
C PHE A 455 9.88 55.84 21.63
N ASP A 456 10.48 55.59 20.47
CA ASP A 456 10.21 56.37 19.26
C ASP A 456 8.77 56.17 18.75
N GLU A 457 8.20 54.97 18.89
CA GLU A 457 6.79 54.71 18.57
C GLU A 457 5.86 55.54 19.47
N VAL A 458 6.18 55.64 20.77
CA VAL A 458 5.44 56.49 21.73
C VAL A 458 5.46 57.96 21.29
N GLU A 459 6.61 58.49 20.87
CA GLU A 459 6.72 59.85 20.33
C GLU A 459 5.90 60.02 19.05
N LYS A 460 5.95 59.06 18.13
CA LYS A 460 5.18 59.10 16.88
C LYS A 460 3.67 59.14 17.14
N PHE A 461 3.17 58.34 18.09
CA PHE A 461 1.76 58.41 18.52
C PHE A 461 1.42 59.75 19.16
N ARG A 462 2.29 60.29 20.03
CA ARG A 462 2.08 61.58 20.68
C ARG A 462 2.02 62.74 19.67
N GLN A 463 2.82 62.67 18.61
CA GLN A 463 2.86 63.70 17.57
C GLN A 463 1.68 63.62 16.60
N HIS A 464 1.26 62.40 16.21
CA HIS A 464 0.33 62.21 15.08
C HIS A 464 -1.09 61.79 15.48
N ALA A 465 -1.29 61.30 16.70
CA ALA A 465 -2.60 60.91 17.24
C ALA A 465 -2.84 61.43 18.68
N PRO A 466 -2.48 62.68 19.03
CA PRO A 466 -2.56 63.19 20.41
C PRO A 466 -3.97 63.13 21.01
N GLU A 467 -5.00 63.20 20.17
CA GLU A 467 -6.40 63.23 20.62
C GLU A 467 -6.98 61.88 21.05
N VAL A 468 -6.38 60.76 20.64
CA VAL A 468 -6.79 59.40 21.03
C VAL A 468 -5.72 58.65 21.81
N PHE A 469 -4.57 59.28 22.05
CA PHE A 469 -3.41 58.67 22.67
C PHE A 469 -3.37 58.92 24.18
N HIS A 470 -3.27 57.82 24.94
CA HIS A 470 -3.03 57.85 26.39
C HIS A 470 -1.83 56.96 26.72
N GLU A 471 -0.73 57.59 27.12
CA GLU A 471 0.48 56.87 27.54
C GLU A 471 0.31 56.32 28.96
N LEU A 472 0.49 55.01 29.11
CA LEU A 472 0.53 54.33 30.39
C LEU A 472 1.90 53.66 30.57
N PRO A 473 2.89 54.35 31.17
CA PRO A 473 4.18 53.74 31.46
C PRO A 473 3.97 52.63 32.48
N LEU A 474 4.18 51.37 32.07
CA LEU A 474 4.04 50.20 32.96
C LEU A 474 4.96 50.28 34.19
N SER A 475 6.07 51.02 34.10
CA SER A 475 6.96 51.34 35.23
C SER A 475 6.31 52.18 36.33
N LYS A 476 5.31 53.02 36.00
CA LYS A 476 4.58 53.84 36.99
C LYS A 476 3.41 53.10 37.61
N LEU A 477 2.89 52.08 36.93
CA LEU A 477 1.80 51.22 37.44
C LEU A 477 2.29 50.17 38.44
N SER A 478 3.60 49.84 38.43
CA SER A 478 4.17 48.87 39.36
C SER A 478 4.36 49.41 40.77
N GLU A 479 4.56 50.73 40.96
CA GLU A 479 4.80 51.32 42.29
C GLU A 479 3.56 51.31 43.21
N GLU A 480 2.33 51.43 42.67
CA GLU A 480 1.10 51.47 43.47
C GLU A 480 0.60 50.09 43.95
N HIS A 481 1.08 48.98 43.36
CA HIS A 481 0.56 47.63 43.63
C HIS A 481 1.61 46.63 44.15
N LEU A 482 2.82 47.09 44.49
CA LEU A 482 3.92 46.25 45.01
C LEU A 482 3.79 45.84 46.50
N GLY A 483 2.61 45.98 47.10
CA GLY A 483 2.38 45.74 48.52
C GLY A 483 2.17 44.29 48.94
N ASP A 484 1.72 43.39 48.06
CA ASP A 484 1.49 41.99 48.44
C ASP A 484 1.65 41.06 47.23
N SER A 485 2.41 39.99 47.43
CA SER A 485 2.69 38.89 46.49
C SER A 485 3.62 39.19 45.30
N SER A 486 4.93 39.14 45.56
CA SER A 486 5.92 38.83 44.53
C SER A 486 6.50 37.44 44.77
N PRO A 487 6.27 36.48 43.86
CA PRO A 487 7.25 35.44 43.61
C PRO A 487 7.60 35.46 42.11
N ALA A 488 8.04 36.60 41.61
CA ALA A 488 8.72 36.64 40.33
C ALA A 488 9.76 37.75 40.39
N SER A 489 11.01 37.34 40.62
CA SER A 489 12.16 38.16 40.27
C SER A 489 11.93 38.72 38.87
N HIS A 490 12.06 40.04 38.73
CA HIS A 490 12.02 40.73 37.45
C HIS A 490 12.87 39.93 36.46
N TYR A 491 12.23 39.31 35.46
CA TYR A 491 12.99 38.77 34.34
C TYR A 491 13.44 39.97 33.52
N LYS A 492 14.64 40.47 33.82
CA LYS A 492 15.37 41.27 32.84
C LYS A 492 15.62 40.35 31.65
N PRO A 493 15.12 40.63 30.44
CA PRO A 493 15.57 39.90 29.28
C PRO A 493 17.10 39.99 29.29
N ILE A 494 17.76 38.84 29.39
CA ILE A 494 19.20 38.78 29.24
C ILE A 494 19.41 39.21 27.79
N LYS A 495 19.73 40.48 27.54
CA LYS A 495 20.35 40.87 26.28
C LYS A 495 21.55 39.94 26.15
N PRO A 496 21.65 39.13 25.08
CA PRO A 496 22.86 38.36 24.87
C PRO A 496 24.01 39.36 24.85
N SER A 497 24.84 39.30 25.90
CA SER A 497 26.02 40.15 26.00
C SER A 497 27.06 39.48 25.12
N TYR A 498 27.27 40.04 23.94
CA TYR A 498 28.35 39.58 23.07
C TYR A 498 29.69 40.08 23.61
N PRO A 499 30.79 39.34 23.37
CA PRO A 499 32.12 39.80 23.75
C PRO A 499 32.46 41.10 23.00
N GLU A 500 33.17 42.00 23.67
CA GLU A 500 33.68 43.24 23.07
C GLU A 500 34.56 42.95 21.82
N PRO A 501 34.60 43.85 20.83
CA PRO A 501 35.43 43.67 19.64
C PRO A 501 36.91 43.46 20.00
N VAL A 502 37.49 42.35 19.56
CA VAL A 502 38.90 42.00 19.74
C VAL A 502 39.74 42.33 18.51
N GLN A 503 41.06 42.50 18.68
CA GLN A 503 41.98 42.73 17.56
C GLN A 503 42.18 41.48 16.68
N ASP A 504 42.26 40.29 17.27
CA ASP A 504 42.34 39.04 16.51
C ASP A 504 40.94 38.51 16.17
N TYR A 505 40.54 38.66 14.91
CA TYR A 505 39.23 38.19 14.46
C TYR A 505 39.03 36.67 14.56
N GLY A 506 40.13 35.89 14.52
CA GLY A 506 40.10 34.44 14.73
C GLY A 506 39.83 34.06 16.20
N GLU A 507 40.30 34.87 17.14
CA GLU A 507 39.94 34.74 18.56
C GLU A 507 38.45 35.03 18.78
N TYR A 508 37.90 36.01 18.07
CA TYR A 508 36.48 36.36 18.15
C TYR A 508 35.56 35.19 17.76
N LYS A 509 35.97 34.35 16.80
CA LYS A 509 35.28 33.11 16.44
C LYS A 509 35.06 32.19 17.64
N ARG A 510 36.10 32.03 18.48
CA ARG A 510 36.09 31.16 19.66
C ARG A 510 35.20 31.74 20.75
N LEU A 511 35.27 33.05 20.97
CA LEU A 511 34.45 33.76 21.96
C LEU A 511 32.95 33.73 21.59
N LEU A 512 32.62 33.78 20.30
CA LEU A 512 31.25 33.69 19.79
C LEU A 512 30.74 32.26 19.62
N HIS A 513 31.56 31.24 19.89
CA HIS A 513 31.23 29.83 19.66
C HIS A 513 30.70 29.54 18.24
N VAL A 514 31.29 30.18 17.23
CA VAL A 514 30.82 30.06 15.84
C VAL A 514 30.88 28.59 15.38
N PRO A 515 29.76 28.02 14.88
CA PRO A 515 29.71 26.62 14.47
C PRO A 515 30.68 26.34 13.31
N ARG A 516 31.18 25.10 13.25
CA ARG A 516 31.89 24.62 12.06
C ARG A 516 30.90 24.48 10.91
N ILE A 517 31.39 24.75 9.69
CA ILE A 517 30.60 24.71 8.47
C ILE A 517 31.10 23.59 7.55
N THR A 518 30.22 23.09 6.71
CA THR A 518 30.52 22.15 5.63
C THR A 518 30.28 22.82 4.28
N LEU A 519 30.81 22.23 3.21
CA LEU A 519 30.62 22.74 1.84
C LEU A 519 29.16 22.71 1.39
N PHE A 520 28.36 21.82 1.99
CA PHE A 520 27.00 21.56 1.58
C PHE A 520 25.96 22.28 2.44
N ASP A 521 26.39 22.97 3.49
CA ASP A 521 25.51 23.84 4.28
C ASP A 521 24.96 24.98 3.41
N HIS A 522 23.71 25.38 3.67
CA HIS A 522 23.11 26.53 2.99
C HIS A 522 23.78 27.81 3.45
N ILE A 523 24.17 28.69 2.52
CA ILE A 523 24.88 29.95 2.83
C ILE A 523 24.09 30.82 3.80
N GLU A 524 22.76 30.76 3.74
CA GLU A 524 21.85 31.49 4.62
C GLU A 524 21.93 31.02 6.09
N GLN A 525 22.40 29.79 6.34
CA GLN A 525 22.57 29.22 7.68
C GLN A 525 23.94 29.55 8.31
N LEU A 526 24.88 30.08 7.53
CA LEU A 526 26.21 30.43 8.03
C LEU A 526 26.09 31.51 9.08
N HIS A 527 26.94 31.43 10.11
CA HIS A 527 27.09 32.52 11.04
C HIS A 527 27.66 33.76 10.34
N ILE A 528 27.19 34.95 10.69
CA ILE A 528 27.62 36.21 10.04
C ILE A 528 29.12 36.48 10.14
N TRP A 529 29.82 35.81 11.07
CA TRP A 529 31.29 35.83 11.18
C TRP A 529 32.01 35.48 9.88
N TYR A 530 31.42 34.60 9.05
CA TYR A 530 31.99 34.26 7.74
C TYR A 530 31.89 35.39 6.71
N LEU A 531 31.11 36.44 6.98
CA LEU A 531 30.82 37.54 6.06
C LEU A 531 31.60 38.82 6.35
N PHE A 532 32.21 38.96 7.53
CA PHE A 532 32.95 40.16 7.95
C PHE A 532 34.43 39.88 8.17
N ASP A 533 35.28 40.87 7.90
CA ASP A 533 36.74 40.82 8.04
C ASP A 533 37.22 41.13 9.46
N ASP A 534 36.48 41.96 10.21
CA ASP A 534 36.80 42.35 11.57
C ASP A 534 35.60 42.31 12.55
N SER A 535 35.93 42.36 13.84
CA SER A 535 34.95 42.25 14.94
C SER A 535 34.09 43.51 15.07
N ARG A 536 34.61 44.68 14.69
CA ARG A 536 33.91 45.97 14.84
C ARG A 536 32.79 46.13 13.82
N HIS A 537 32.99 45.66 12.59
CA HIS A 537 31.96 45.64 11.56
C HIS A 537 30.89 44.58 11.85
N LEU A 538 31.24 43.52 12.59
CA LEU A 538 30.31 42.44 12.95
C LEU A 538 29.44 42.78 14.17
N CYS A 539 29.96 43.50 15.16
CA CYS A 539 29.24 43.80 16.41
C CYS A 539 27.84 44.43 16.25
N PRO A 540 27.61 45.42 15.36
CA PRO A 540 26.28 46.02 15.18
C PRO A 540 25.20 45.00 14.81
N TYR A 541 25.57 43.96 14.05
CA TYR A 541 24.67 42.90 13.63
C TYR A 541 24.38 41.90 14.77
N LEU A 542 25.39 41.61 15.60
CA LEU A 542 25.19 40.80 16.81
C LEU A 542 24.26 41.50 17.81
N GLU A 543 24.43 42.80 18.04
CA GLU A 543 23.59 43.58 18.94
C GLU A 543 22.11 43.61 18.51
N GLN A 544 21.86 43.46 17.21
CA GLN A 544 20.52 43.30 16.61
C GLN A 544 20.03 41.85 16.59
N ASN A 545 20.75 40.93 17.23
CA ASN A 545 20.48 39.49 17.28
C ASN A 545 20.40 38.83 15.88
N GLN A 546 21.17 39.34 14.92
CA GLN A 546 21.34 38.76 13.59
C GLN A 546 22.59 37.88 13.58
N LEU A 547 22.41 36.60 13.87
CA LEU A 547 23.51 35.64 14.00
C LEU A 547 23.81 34.92 12.68
N GLN A 548 22.85 34.83 11.78
CA GLN A 548 22.96 34.09 10.52
C GLN A 548 22.90 35.00 9.30
N VAL A 549 23.59 34.61 8.24
CA VAL A 549 23.65 35.34 6.97
C VAL A 549 22.25 35.57 6.39
N GLY A 550 21.34 34.59 6.49
CA GLY A 550 19.96 34.71 6.03
C GLY A 550 19.09 35.71 6.80
N GLN A 551 19.54 36.17 7.97
CA GLN A 551 18.85 37.18 8.77
C GLN A 551 19.23 38.62 8.39
N LEU A 552 20.30 38.78 7.60
CA LEU A 552 20.75 40.09 7.13
C LEU A 552 19.79 40.60 6.06
N ARG A 553 19.26 41.82 6.26
CA ARG A 553 18.39 42.48 5.28
C ARG A 553 19.21 42.85 4.03
N ALA A 554 18.60 42.74 2.84
CA ALA A 554 19.20 43.10 1.55
C ALA A 554 19.41 44.62 1.35
N GLU A 555 19.46 45.40 2.42
CA GLU A 555 19.56 46.86 2.38
C GLU A 555 21.03 47.34 2.36
N ASP A 556 22.00 46.47 2.71
CA ASP A 556 23.43 46.76 2.63
C ASP A 556 24.04 46.12 1.35
N PRO A 557 24.44 46.93 0.34
CA PRO A 557 25.03 46.44 -0.91
C PRO A 557 26.33 45.64 -0.72
N ILE A 558 27.10 45.91 0.34
CA ILE A 558 28.37 45.22 0.62
C ILE A 558 28.08 43.80 1.14
N VAL A 559 27.10 43.67 2.05
CA VAL A 559 26.61 42.38 2.55
C VAL A 559 26.08 41.53 1.40
N GLU A 560 25.24 42.10 0.53
CA GLU A 560 24.68 41.39 -0.62
C GLU A 560 25.78 40.92 -1.60
N LYS A 561 26.76 41.80 -1.89
CA LYS A 561 27.94 41.44 -2.70
C LYS A 561 28.67 40.25 -2.10
N ARG A 562 29.00 40.28 -0.80
CA ARG A 562 29.75 39.22 -0.12
C ARG A 562 28.98 37.89 -0.06
N ILE A 563 27.66 37.93 0.10
CA ILE A 563 26.81 36.72 0.01
C ILE A 563 26.90 36.10 -1.39
N ASN A 564 26.85 36.92 -2.44
CA ASN A 564 26.97 36.44 -3.81
C ASN A 564 28.37 35.87 -4.10
N LEU A 565 29.43 36.45 -3.55
CA LEU A 565 30.78 35.89 -3.62
C LEU A 565 30.89 34.53 -2.91
N LEU A 566 30.28 34.38 -1.73
CA LEU A 566 30.21 33.08 -1.05
C LEU A 566 29.46 32.03 -1.89
N ARG A 567 28.37 32.41 -2.56
CA ARG A 567 27.61 31.53 -3.46
C ARG A 567 28.46 31.09 -4.65
N GLN A 568 29.17 32.01 -5.28
CA GLN A 568 30.08 31.69 -6.39
C GLN A 568 31.21 30.75 -5.93
N ALA A 569 31.85 31.05 -4.80
CA ALA A 569 32.90 30.20 -4.22
C ALA A 569 32.38 28.80 -3.91
N GLN A 570 31.19 28.69 -3.30
CA GLN A 570 30.57 27.41 -2.97
C GLN A 570 30.24 26.60 -4.23
N GLN A 571 29.72 27.23 -5.28
CA GLN A 571 29.43 26.56 -6.55
C GLN A 571 30.69 25.98 -7.19
N LEU A 572 31.77 26.76 -7.24
CA LEU A 572 33.05 26.30 -7.79
C LEU A 572 33.68 25.19 -6.95
N LEU A 573 33.59 25.27 -5.63
CA LEU A 573 34.13 24.25 -4.72
C LEU A 573 33.38 22.92 -4.81
N ARG A 574 32.08 22.95 -5.15
CA ARG A 574 31.25 21.75 -5.33
C ARG A 574 31.58 20.95 -6.61
N ILE A 575 32.29 21.55 -7.56
CA ILE A 575 32.79 20.82 -8.74
C ILE A 575 33.75 19.72 -8.26
N GLY A 576 33.46 18.48 -8.62
CA GLY A 576 34.20 17.29 -8.16
C GLY A 576 34.08 16.97 -6.66
N ARG A 577 33.24 17.67 -5.88
CA ARG A 577 32.96 17.37 -4.46
C ARG A 577 31.48 17.07 -4.26
N CYS A 578 31.19 15.88 -3.75
CA CYS A 578 29.82 15.42 -3.50
C CYS A 578 29.45 15.48 -2.02
N PRO A 579 28.17 15.67 -1.68
CA PRO A 579 27.69 15.56 -0.30
C PRO A 579 27.98 14.15 0.26
N PRO A 580 28.15 14.02 1.59
CA PRO A 580 28.33 12.73 2.21
C PRO A 580 27.12 11.82 1.95
N VAL A 581 27.39 10.54 1.70
CA VAL A 581 26.34 9.52 1.52
C VAL A 581 26.22 8.66 2.78
N PHE A 582 25.00 8.57 3.32
CA PHE A 582 24.72 7.73 4.48
C PHE A 582 23.98 6.45 4.07
N MET A 583 24.02 5.43 4.94
CA MET A 583 23.30 4.16 4.70
C MET A 583 21.79 4.36 4.52
N GLU A 584 21.22 5.41 5.12
CA GLU A 584 19.82 5.80 4.92
C GLU A 584 19.52 6.22 3.48
N ASP A 585 20.46 6.91 2.83
CA ASP A 585 20.30 7.35 1.44
C ASP A 585 20.40 6.17 0.47
N ILE A 586 21.22 5.18 0.80
CA ILE A 586 21.31 3.92 0.06
C ILE A 586 20.06 3.06 0.29
N ARG A 587 19.53 3.03 1.52
CA ARG A 587 18.29 2.31 1.87
C ARG A 587 17.09 2.82 1.06
N LYS A 588 16.94 4.14 0.92
CA LYS A 588 15.87 4.76 0.11
C LYS A 588 15.85 4.24 -1.34
N ALA A 589 17.01 3.90 -1.89
CA ALA A 589 17.14 3.40 -3.25
C ALA A 589 16.56 1.99 -3.43
N SER A 590 16.42 1.21 -2.34
CA SER A 590 15.97 -0.20 -2.38
C SER A 590 16.79 -1.08 -3.34
N ILE A 591 18.06 -0.75 -3.57
CA ILE A 591 18.95 -1.44 -4.53
C ILE A 591 19.65 -2.64 -3.87
N LEU A 592 19.90 -2.56 -2.56
CA LEU A 592 20.67 -3.55 -1.80
C LEU A 592 19.76 -4.37 -0.88
N ASN A 593 20.17 -5.60 -0.58
CA ASN A 593 19.54 -6.42 0.47
C ASN A 593 20.25 -6.15 1.82
N GLU A 594 19.50 -5.65 2.80
CA GLU A 594 20.02 -5.25 4.12
C GLU A 594 20.57 -6.43 4.94
N ASN A 595 20.14 -7.67 4.66
CA ASN A 595 20.55 -8.86 5.42
C ASN A 595 21.81 -9.54 4.84
N THR A 596 22.75 -8.77 4.28
CA THR A 596 23.91 -9.32 3.56
C THR A 596 25.23 -8.77 4.06
N GLU A 597 26.31 -9.53 3.83
CA GLU A 597 27.66 -9.16 4.26
C GLU A 597 28.18 -7.88 3.57
N TYR A 598 27.83 -7.68 2.30
CA TYR A 598 28.23 -6.47 1.58
C TYR A 598 27.55 -5.20 2.11
N TRP A 599 26.37 -5.31 2.73
CA TRP A 599 25.70 -4.17 3.38
C TRP A 599 26.56 -3.63 4.54
N THR A 600 27.01 -4.53 5.42
CA THR A 600 27.88 -4.18 6.54
C THR A 600 29.26 -3.70 6.09
N GLN A 601 29.77 -4.22 4.97
CA GLN A 601 31.04 -3.78 4.38
C GLN A 601 30.93 -2.36 3.80
N ILE A 602 29.83 -2.03 3.13
CA ILE A 602 29.56 -0.67 2.63
C ILE A 602 29.43 0.32 3.80
N GLU A 603 28.69 -0.05 4.85
CA GLU A 603 28.54 0.79 6.05
C GLU A 603 29.89 1.08 6.71
N SER A 604 30.73 0.06 6.87
CA SER A 604 32.06 0.19 7.45
C SER A 604 32.99 1.01 6.57
N PHE A 605 32.97 0.79 5.25
CA PHE A 605 33.77 1.55 4.28
C PHE A 605 33.41 3.04 4.31
N LEU A 606 32.11 3.37 4.33
CA LEU A 606 31.65 4.76 4.40
C LEU A 606 32.05 5.42 5.73
N ALA A 607 31.97 4.70 6.85
CA ALA A 607 32.40 5.23 8.14
C ALA A 607 33.91 5.55 8.17
N GLU A 608 34.75 4.69 7.57
CA GLU A 608 36.21 4.90 7.49
C GLU A 608 36.60 6.05 6.55
N HIS A 609 35.82 6.28 5.49
CA HIS A 609 36.16 7.24 4.43
C HIS A 609 35.30 8.51 4.48
N THR A 610 34.87 8.93 5.67
CA THR A 610 34.10 10.17 5.89
C THR A 610 32.84 10.27 5.00
N HIS A 611 32.20 9.15 4.74
CA HIS A 611 30.98 9.05 3.93
C HIS A 611 31.16 9.51 2.47
N ASN A 612 32.35 9.35 1.90
CA ASN A 612 32.65 9.79 0.53
C ASN A 612 32.12 8.81 -0.53
N GLY A 613 31.06 9.22 -1.25
CA GLY A 613 30.43 8.41 -2.28
C GLY A 613 31.28 8.17 -3.52
N THR A 614 32.18 9.09 -3.90
CA THR A 614 33.11 8.89 -5.02
C THR A 614 34.14 7.80 -4.70
N LEU A 615 34.67 7.77 -3.47
CA LEU A 615 35.55 6.69 -3.02
C LEU A 615 34.80 5.35 -2.96
N LEU A 616 33.53 5.35 -2.55
CA LEU A 616 32.70 4.15 -2.57
C LEU A 616 32.49 3.64 -4.01
N VAL A 617 32.25 4.52 -4.98
CA VAL A 617 32.15 4.12 -6.39
C VAL A 617 33.44 3.47 -6.87
N LYS A 618 34.60 4.08 -6.59
CA LYS A 618 35.91 3.53 -6.97
C LYS A 618 36.17 2.18 -6.32
N GLU A 619 35.85 2.05 -5.04
CA GLU A 619 35.99 0.79 -4.30
C GLU A 619 35.05 -0.28 -4.83
N LEU A 620 33.80 0.08 -5.14
CA LEU A 620 32.86 -0.83 -5.76
C LEU A 620 33.42 -1.31 -7.09
N GLU A 621 33.96 -0.42 -7.94
CA GLU A 621 34.57 -0.74 -9.24
C GLU A 621 35.77 -1.69 -9.12
N GLU A 622 36.71 -1.41 -8.21
CA GLU A 622 37.96 -2.16 -8.00
C GLU A 622 37.76 -3.47 -7.20
N GLY A 623 36.78 -3.51 -6.29
CA GLY A 623 36.35 -4.72 -5.56
C GLY A 623 37.34 -5.25 -4.51
N GLN A 624 38.08 -4.38 -3.81
CA GLN A 624 39.16 -4.80 -2.90
C GLN A 624 38.65 -5.23 -1.51
N SER A 625 37.69 -4.50 -0.96
CA SER A 625 37.14 -4.60 0.41
C SER A 625 35.67 -5.02 0.43
N ILE A 626 34.85 -4.54 -0.52
CA ILE A 626 33.43 -4.92 -0.63
C ILE A 626 33.30 -6.15 -1.54
N LYS A 627 32.98 -7.29 -0.94
CA LYS A 627 32.93 -8.62 -1.61
C LYS A 627 31.50 -9.14 -1.69
N ASN A 628 31.28 -10.19 -2.49
CA ASN A 628 30.00 -10.90 -2.58
C ASN A 628 28.79 -10.07 -3.08
N ILE A 629 29.03 -8.91 -3.71
CA ILE A 629 27.99 -8.13 -4.39
C ILE A 629 27.85 -8.56 -5.86
N ILE A 630 26.62 -8.81 -6.32
CA ILE A 630 26.35 -9.22 -7.70
C ILE A 630 26.62 -8.04 -8.65
N LYS A 631 27.23 -8.30 -9.81
CA LYS A 631 27.62 -7.29 -10.81
C LYS A 631 26.50 -6.29 -11.16
N ARG A 632 25.27 -6.79 -11.33
CA ARG A 632 24.09 -5.94 -11.62
C ARG A 632 23.74 -5.00 -10.47
N THR A 633 23.76 -5.50 -9.24
CA THR A 633 23.48 -4.73 -8.03
C THR A 633 24.54 -3.67 -7.78
N LYS A 634 25.81 -4.03 -7.98
CA LYS A 634 26.95 -3.10 -7.96
C LYS A 634 26.76 -1.95 -8.96
N GLN A 635 26.41 -2.27 -10.21
CA GLN A 635 26.20 -1.24 -11.23
C GLN A 635 25.04 -0.31 -10.89
N ASN A 636 23.89 -0.87 -10.44
CA ASN A 636 22.75 -0.07 -10.02
C ASN A 636 23.11 0.90 -8.89
N LEU A 637 23.93 0.47 -7.93
CA LEU A 637 24.37 1.33 -6.83
C LEU A 637 25.29 2.46 -7.33
N ILE A 638 26.24 2.16 -8.23
CA ILE A 638 27.10 3.18 -8.84
C ILE A 638 26.25 4.20 -9.61
N ASP A 639 25.31 3.73 -10.43
CA ASP A 639 24.42 4.59 -11.21
C ASP A 639 23.56 5.48 -10.30
N TYR A 640 23.06 4.93 -9.19
CA TYR A 640 22.31 5.69 -8.21
C TYR A 640 23.15 6.78 -7.54
N LEU A 641 24.37 6.45 -7.10
CA LEU A 641 25.28 7.40 -6.46
C LEU A 641 25.63 8.55 -7.40
N LYS A 642 25.90 8.27 -8.68
CA LYS A 642 26.17 9.30 -9.69
C LYS A 642 24.94 10.13 -10.03
N THR A 643 23.79 9.49 -10.24
CA THR A 643 22.53 10.18 -10.64
C THR A 643 22.00 11.12 -9.55
N ASN A 644 22.17 10.75 -8.27
CA ASN A 644 21.74 11.57 -7.14
C ASN A 644 22.83 12.53 -6.63
N GLY A 645 23.96 12.64 -7.35
CA GLY A 645 25.03 13.59 -7.02
C GLY A 645 25.90 13.21 -5.82
N PHE A 646 25.82 11.98 -5.30
CA PHE A 646 26.66 11.47 -4.22
C PHE A 646 28.06 11.04 -4.70
N ALA A 647 28.26 10.88 -6.00
CA ALA A 647 29.55 10.60 -6.62
C ALA A 647 29.72 11.41 -7.91
N SER A 648 30.95 11.83 -8.21
CA SER A 648 31.31 12.56 -9.42
C SER A 648 32.64 12.06 -9.98
N ASP A 649 32.77 12.11 -11.31
CA ASP A 649 34.01 11.81 -12.05
C ASP A 649 34.88 13.06 -12.25
N GLU A 650 34.39 14.24 -11.83
CA GLU A 650 35.12 15.51 -11.94
C GLU A 650 36.23 15.62 -10.89
N ILE A 651 37.34 16.25 -11.27
CA ILE A 651 38.47 16.49 -10.35
C ILE A 651 38.17 17.73 -9.50
N ALA A 652 38.16 17.54 -8.19
CA ALA A 652 37.97 18.61 -7.22
C ALA A 652 39.09 19.67 -7.35
N SER A 653 38.71 20.92 -7.62
CA SER A 653 39.66 22.05 -7.70
C SER A 653 40.16 22.45 -6.30
N ASP A 654 41.43 22.79 -6.15
CA ASP A 654 41.99 23.28 -4.89
C ASP A 654 41.59 24.73 -4.59
N ALA A 655 41.91 25.21 -3.38
CA ALA A 655 41.54 26.55 -2.94
C ALA A 655 42.14 27.65 -3.84
N GLU A 656 43.40 27.48 -4.26
CA GLU A 656 44.11 28.47 -5.07
C GLU A 656 43.51 28.61 -6.46
N THR A 657 43.14 27.48 -7.08
CA THR A 657 42.49 27.45 -8.39
C THR A 657 41.13 28.13 -8.35
N VAL A 658 40.32 27.87 -7.30
CA VAL A 658 39.00 28.50 -7.14
C VAL A 658 39.14 30.02 -6.97
N LEU A 659 40.05 30.46 -6.09
CA LEU A 659 40.26 31.89 -5.83
C LEU A 659 40.83 32.63 -7.06
N SER A 660 41.74 31.98 -7.80
CA SER A 660 42.28 32.50 -9.06
C SER A 660 41.18 32.66 -10.12
N TYR A 661 40.32 31.65 -10.27
CA TYR A 661 39.18 31.71 -11.20
C TYR A 661 38.21 32.83 -10.83
N MET A 662 37.84 32.95 -9.55
CA MET A 662 37.00 34.05 -9.05
C MET A 662 37.59 35.43 -9.34
N SER A 663 38.92 35.57 -9.24
CA SER A 663 39.62 36.84 -9.52
C SER A 663 39.61 37.24 -11.00
N GLN A 664 39.36 36.29 -11.91
CA GLN A 664 39.24 36.55 -13.34
C GLN A 664 37.82 36.91 -13.76
N ILE A 665 36.80 36.35 -13.08
CA ILE A 665 35.40 36.48 -13.48
C ILE A 665 34.64 37.57 -12.71
N THR A 666 35.13 37.98 -11.54
CA THR A 666 34.44 38.91 -10.65
C THR A 666 35.17 40.25 -10.58
N GLU A 667 34.50 41.29 -11.06
CA GLU A 667 35.02 42.66 -11.03
C GLU A 667 35.23 43.16 -9.59
N GLY A 668 36.43 43.68 -9.30
CA GLY A 668 36.78 44.18 -7.96
C GLY A 668 37.14 43.12 -6.92
N PHE A 669 37.28 41.84 -7.30
CA PHE A 669 37.80 40.77 -6.44
C PHE A 669 39.29 40.55 -6.73
N SER A 670 40.17 41.18 -5.93
CA SER A 670 41.64 41.08 -6.07
C SER A 670 42.27 40.56 -4.79
N THR A 671 43.50 40.05 -4.87
CA THR A 671 44.26 39.54 -3.70
C THR A 671 44.46 40.57 -2.59
N GLU A 672 44.30 41.86 -2.89
CA GLU A 672 44.42 42.97 -1.94
C GLU A 672 43.07 43.43 -1.36
N SER A 673 41.95 42.84 -1.82
CA SER A 673 40.61 43.20 -1.35
C SER A 673 40.20 42.44 -0.08
N ASP A 674 39.42 43.11 0.79
CA ASP A 674 38.84 42.46 1.98
C ASP A 674 37.93 41.28 1.60
N ASP A 675 37.22 41.40 0.48
CA ASP A 675 36.37 40.35 -0.07
C ASP A 675 37.19 39.07 -0.38
N TYR A 676 38.42 39.21 -0.89
CA TYR A 676 39.30 38.06 -1.12
C TYR A 676 39.71 37.38 0.18
N ALA A 677 40.04 38.15 1.22
CA ALA A 677 40.37 37.60 2.53
C ALA A 677 39.18 36.84 3.16
N ILE A 678 37.97 37.37 2.99
CA ILE A 678 36.72 36.77 3.48
C ILE A 678 36.44 35.44 2.78
N ILE A 679 36.51 35.41 1.44
CA ILE A 679 36.26 34.19 0.67
C ILE A 679 37.36 33.16 0.87
N MET A 680 38.64 33.57 0.91
CA MET A 680 39.76 32.68 1.22
C MET A 680 39.56 32.00 2.58
N ARG A 681 39.08 32.75 3.57
CA ARG A 681 38.78 32.19 4.89
C ARG A 681 37.63 31.18 4.81
N TYR A 682 36.53 31.49 4.15
CA TYR A 682 35.44 30.54 3.93
C TYR A 682 35.94 29.26 3.25
N VAL A 683 36.69 29.38 2.14
CA VAL A 683 37.25 28.24 1.40
C VAL A 683 38.13 27.37 2.29
N LYS A 684 39.04 27.97 3.08
CA LYS A 684 39.89 27.22 4.02
C LYS A 684 39.06 26.43 5.04
N TYR A 685 38.07 27.08 5.67
CA TYR A 685 37.24 26.41 6.69
C TYR A 685 36.39 25.27 6.15
N VAL A 686 36.00 25.34 4.88
CA VAL A 686 35.17 24.33 4.23
C VAL A 686 36.00 23.15 3.71
N LEU A 687 37.26 23.39 3.34
CA LEU A 687 38.17 22.35 2.84
C LEU A 687 39.00 21.65 3.93
N GLY A 688 39.02 22.20 5.16
CA GLY A 688 39.75 21.63 6.30
C GLY A 688 41.05 22.36 6.56
#